data_AF-A0A3R7MZ34-F1
#
_entry.id   AF-A0A3R7MZ34-F1
#
_cell.length_a   1.000
_cell.length_b   1.000
_cell.length_c   1.000
_cell.angle_alpha   90.00
_cell.angle_beta   90.00
_cell.angle_gamma   90.00
#
_symmetry.space_group_name_H-M   'P 1'
#
loop_
_entity.id
_entity.type
_entity.pdbx_description
1 polymer ?
#
loop_
_entity_poly.entity_id
_entity_poly.type
_entity_poly.pdbx_seq_one_letter_code
_entity_poly.pdbx_strand_id
1 'polypeptide(L)'
;MRLVALRTAPSLRRSHQLLARRYVTGESHMLGPAPLATDAAEWNSPFLLSLLDPPVTVALPDAARTYSTMDVVEPPARYDPRSPNVHPAPKESEHGAEADGPVERAHRAGKLWTVFAATKGNDPPGWFYRLCEDLYYRRHSEDEMDATALASDVASRYHNPAPDAWSADQKAGKGNSNNNDTGDNGEEEEGVDPYLWLPFDLLSEVEYRVGPYVFPSTATYTHEQKTLLCLGNTRKEYVHFCSTYPFPERVQIPTSVGTRPAKLYLDPSQAAPVVYIQLSDDFPPAMWLPVKGTAAAVRRVLAEFASIATLHRDWHHEGFEERFRTAQRMLELQRMPSSEGDILRYMSYDARNEQFAFAPIREFLNQQEFFLGEHDDPERLMEHVDLCPFLFAIPHLRTVVDPHAEHMTPTIDGPGVATSLYRCVFSKALLFVQVQLSAEVKLPPQDPEAFQFMWKDSQVVPKMHIPVFVRVVWPDNERMCGGGQLVRRFNRLFGTEFAPDIPVDAVMALLYIMQWANQLPNFLGVRGMRRRLSELEAAAQVPEPAKLYPATREIPNPEYTVAERLGMHVQYLAHLGDPDIAATIQRLLPEASAAVRMGCAKAALIAGERELFRHIVSSEPPGRMQLYMTKLVRKRKSRDLLDAEPRLLEEQYEFAAPLWTKRGTRIDKNTLEGAVDMQGRIGG
;
A
#
# COMPACT_ATOMS: atom_id res chain seq x y z
N MET A 1 23.85 6.41 31.48
CA MET A 1 23.93 7.62 32.34
C MET A 1 23.10 8.80 31.82
N ARG A 2 23.03 9.08 30.49
CA ARG A 2 22.17 10.15 29.93
C ARG A 2 20.66 9.95 30.18
N LEU A 3 20.14 8.73 30.07
CA LEU A 3 18.74 8.38 30.39
C LEU A 3 18.35 8.61 31.87
N VAL A 4 19.32 8.52 32.80
CA VAL A 4 19.08 8.75 34.24
C VAL A 4 19.10 10.24 34.57
N ALA A 5 19.88 11.04 33.81
CA ALA A 5 19.91 12.51 33.95
C ALA A 5 18.65 13.19 33.38
N LEU A 6 18.02 12.61 32.34
CA LEU A 6 16.77 13.12 31.77
C LEU A 6 15.55 12.85 32.66
N ARG A 7 15.56 11.79 33.47
CA ARG A 7 14.50 11.50 34.46
C ARG A 7 14.52 12.43 35.68
N THR A 8 15.57 13.24 35.86
CA THR A 8 15.79 14.02 37.09
C THR A 8 15.96 15.52 36.87
N ALA A 9 15.76 16.04 35.65
CA ALA A 9 15.82 17.48 35.41
C ALA A 9 14.51 18.17 35.87
N PRO A 10 14.55 19.07 36.88
CA PRO A 10 13.38 19.84 37.26
C PRO A 10 13.09 20.93 36.22
N SER A 11 11.81 21.25 36.08
CA SER A 11 11.25 22.34 35.27
C SER A 11 11.92 23.69 35.52
N LEU A 12 13.01 23.99 34.80
CA LEU A 12 13.65 25.31 34.75
C LEU A 12 13.24 26.03 33.46
N ARG A 13 11.97 26.42 33.39
CA ARG A 13 11.48 27.53 32.54
C ARG A 13 10.53 28.40 33.36
N ARG A 14 11.08 29.13 34.34
CA ARG A 14 10.40 30.24 35.04
C ARG A 14 11.41 31.32 35.42
N SER A 15 11.98 32.00 34.44
CA SER A 15 12.75 33.23 34.70
C SER A 15 13.07 34.05 33.44
N HIS A 16 12.13 34.21 32.49
CA HIS A 16 12.27 35.23 31.44
C HIS A 16 10.92 35.86 30.99
N GLN A 17 9.90 35.85 31.85
CA GLN A 17 8.58 36.47 31.56
C GLN A 17 8.22 37.65 32.48
N LEU A 18 9.14 38.17 33.30
CA LEU A 18 8.80 39.19 34.32
C LEU A 18 9.29 40.62 34.07
N LEU A 19 9.68 41.00 32.84
CA LEU A 19 10.07 42.39 32.54
C LEU A 19 9.38 43.08 31.36
N ALA A 20 8.30 42.50 30.81
CA ALA A 20 7.52 43.16 29.75
C ALA A 20 6.02 42.99 29.96
N ARG A 21 5.48 43.51 31.08
CA ARG A 21 4.04 43.74 31.26
C ARG A 21 3.80 44.80 32.33
N ARG A 22 3.98 46.06 31.94
CA ARG A 22 3.20 47.17 32.49
C ARG A 22 2.67 47.97 31.31
N TYR A 23 1.39 48.28 31.41
CA TYR A 23 0.50 49.00 30.50
C TYR A 23 -0.41 48.18 29.58
N VAL A 24 -1.67 48.61 29.67
CA VAL A 24 -2.89 48.26 28.95
C VAL A 24 -3.77 47.18 29.58
N THR A 25 -4.74 47.71 30.32
CA THR A 25 -5.94 47.14 30.91
C THR A 25 -7.01 46.83 29.86
N GLY A 26 -7.79 45.74 30.05
CA GLY A 26 -9.13 45.57 29.45
C GLY A 26 -9.35 44.24 28.70
N GLU A 27 -9.83 43.23 29.43
CA GLU A 27 -10.75 42.10 29.09
C GLU A 27 -11.09 41.83 27.60
N SER A 28 -11.12 40.61 27.05
CA SER A 28 -11.14 39.24 27.56
C SER A 28 -10.81 38.26 26.40
N HIS A 29 -9.75 37.45 26.52
CA HIS A 29 -9.42 36.37 25.57
C HIS A 29 -9.72 35.01 26.20
N MET A 30 -10.51 34.20 25.48
CA MET A 30 -10.68 32.76 25.72
C MET A 30 -9.32 32.07 25.58
N LEU A 31 -8.91 31.38 26.64
CA LEU A 31 -7.68 30.61 26.74
C LEU A 31 -7.73 29.40 25.79
N GLY A 32 -6.79 29.34 24.84
CA GLY A 32 -6.50 28.12 24.09
C GLY A 32 -5.89 27.04 25.00
N PRO A 33 -6.05 25.74 24.69
CA PRO A 33 -5.56 24.67 25.53
C PRO A 33 -4.04 24.60 25.53
N ALA A 34 -3.47 24.32 26.71
CA ALA A 34 -2.05 24.10 26.93
C ALA A 34 -1.53 22.87 26.15
N PRO A 35 -0.24 22.83 25.79
CA PRO A 35 0.33 21.67 25.10
C PRO A 35 0.28 20.42 26.00
N LEU A 36 -0.12 19.31 25.40
CA LEU A 36 -0.20 17.99 26.03
C LEU A 36 1.17 17.59 26.60
N ALA A 37 1.18 17.16 27.86
CA ALA A 37 2.35 16.55 28.48
C ALA A 37 2.66 15.24 27.75
N THR A 38 3.91 15.08 27.30
CA THR A 38 4.41 13.86 26.67
C THR A 38 4.48 12.75 27.69
N ASP A 39 3.75 11.66 27.45
CA ASP A 39 3.67 10.51 28.35
C ASP A 39 5.02 9.78 28.42
N ALA A 40 5.37 9.24 29.60
CA ALA A 40 6.61 8.49 29.82
C ALA A 40 6.80 7.26 28.91
N ALA A 41 5.74 6.82 28.21
CA ALA A 41 5.79 5.75 27.21
C ALA A 41 6.35 6.21 25.85
N GLU A 42 6.23 7.49 25.48
CA GLU A 42 6.72 8.03 24.20
C GLU A 42 8.26 7.99 24.14
N TRP A 43 8.93 8.16 25.28
CA TRP A 43 10.39 8.15 25.39
C TRP A 43 11.06 6.78 25.20
N ASN A 44 10.28 5.69 25.12
CA ASN A 44 10.79 4.32 24.94
C ASN A 44 10.47 3.73 23.55
N SER A 45 10.14 4.57 22.56
CA SER A 45 9.91 4.09 21.19
C SER A 45 11.21 3.65 20.51
N PRO A 46 11.25 2.49 19.82
CA PRO A 46 12.43 2.04 19.07
C PRO A 46 12.94 3.06 18.05
N PHE A 47 12.03 3.75 17.36
CA PHE A 47 12.38 4.75 16.36
C PHE A 47 13.00 6.00 17.01
N LEU A 48 12.39 6.53 18.07
CA LEU A 48 12.97 7.64 18.84
C LEU A 48 14.35 7.30 19.40
N LEU A 49 14.53 6.09 19.95
CA LEU A 49 15.82 5.63 20.45
C LEU A 49 16.87 5.59 19.32
N SER A 50 16.50 5.13 18.12
CA SER A 50 17.41 5.11 16.96
C SER A 50 17.80 6.51 16.47
N LEU A 51 16.98 7.54 16.72
CA LEU A 51 17.30 8.94 16.39
C LEU A 51 18.24 9.56 17.44
N LEU A 52 18.02 9.26 18.72
CA LEU A 52 18.77 9.86 19.84
C LEU A 52 20.12 9.16 20.08
N ASP A 53 20.17 7.84 19.92
CA ASP A 53 21.36 7.01 20.08
C ASP A 53 21.50 6.09 18.86
N PRO A 54 21.93 6.64 17.71
CA PRO A 54 22.04 5.88 16.47
C PRO A 54 23.02 4.71 16.62
N PRO A 55 22.76 3.58 15.94
CA PRO A 55 23.61 2.41 16.05
C PRO A 55 25.04 2.71 15.59
N VAL A 56 26.01 2.07 16.25
CA VAL A 56 27.42 2.13 15.84
C VAL A 56 27.59 1.31 14.56
N THR A 57 28.11 1.93 13.51
CA THR A 57 28.26 1.35 12.17
C THR A 57 29.75 1.16 11.83
N VAL A 58 30.40 2.20 11.30
CA VAL A 58 31.80 2.25 10.91
C VAL A 58 32.49 3.34 11.71
N ALA A 59 33.62 3.03 12.35
CA ALA A 59 34.41 4.00 13.10
C ALA A 59 35.33 4.80 12.16
N LEU A 60 35.12 6.11 12.11
CA LEU A 60 35.93 7.07 11.37
C LEU A 60 36.75 7.91 12.36
N PRO A 61 38.02 7.52 12.63
CA PRO A 61 38.89 8.27 13.53
C PRO A 61 39.34 9.58 12.89
N ASP A 62 39.26 10.66 13.65
CA ASP A 62 39.76 11.99 13.31
C ASP A 62 40.63 12.49 14.48
N ALA A 63 41.44 13.53 14.25
CA ALA A 63 42.34 14.11 15.23
C ALA A 63 41.63 14.60 16.51
N ALA A 64 40.35 15.00 16.41
CA ALA A 64 39.57 15.54 17.53
C ALA A 64 38.58 14.54 18.16
N ARG A 65 38.09 13.56 17.40
CA ARG A 65 37.06 12.59 17.84
C ARG A 65 37.02 11.38 16.92
N THR A 66 36.31 10.34 17.33
CA THR A 66 35.92 9.23 16.45
C THR A 66 34.44 9.34 16.13
N TYR A 67 34.09 9.47 14.86
CA TYR A 67 32.70 9.47 14.41
C TYR A 67 32.29 8.05 14.01
N SER A 68 31.34 7.45 14.72
CA SER A 68 31.04 6.00 14.59
C SER A 68 29.59 5.67 14.28
N THR A 69 28.75 6.68 14.02
CA THR A 69 27.30 6.54 13.89
C THR A 69 26.79 7.04 12.54
N MET A 70 27.65 7.04 11.52
CA MET A 70 27.27 7.38 10.14
C MET A 70 26.37 6.27 9.60
N ASP A 71 25.21 6.58 9.04
CA ASP A 71 24.43 5.55 8.33
C ASP A 71 25.04 5.33 6.95
N VAL A 72 25.92 4.32 6.84
CA VAL A 72 26.72 4.04 5.64
C VAL A 72 25.98 3.08 4.72
N VAL A 73 26.06 3.31 3.40
CA VAL A 73 25.57 2.39 2.36
C VAL A 73 26.04 0.95 2.63
N GLU A 74 25.15 0.00 2.39
CA GLU A 74 25.48 -1.41 2.60
C GLU A 74 26.62 -1.87 1.68
N PRO A 75 27.49 -2.80 2.12
CA PRO A 75 28.49 -3.37 1.24
C PRO A 75 27.87 -3.99 -0.02
N PRO A 76 28.61 -4.03 -1.14
CA PRO A 76 28.13 -4.67 -2.36
C PRO A 76 27.67 -6.10 -2.11
N ALA A 77 26.45 -6.42 -2.55
CA ALA A 77 25.87 -7.75 -2.42
C ALA A 77 26.72 -8.80 -3.16
N ARG A 78 26.85 -10.00 -2.59
CA ARG A 78 27.59 -11.12 -3.18
C ARG A 78 26.70 -12.36 -3.19
N TYR A 79 26.51 -12.94 -4.37
CA TYR A 79 25.91 -14.27 -4.48
C TYR A 79 26.97 -15.33 -4.16
N ASP A 80 26.72 -16.15 -3.13
CA ASP A 80 27.53 -17.31 -2.79
C ASP A 80 26.77 -18.59 -3.17
N PRO A 81 27.21 -19.33 -4.22
CA PRO A 81 26.56 -20.59 -4.63
C PRO A 81 26.54 -21.68 -3.56
N ARG A 82 27.36 -21.57 -2.50
CA ARG A 82 27.40 -22.52 -1.39
C ARG A 82 26.33 -22.25 -0.34
N SER A 83 25.80 -21.03 -0.32
CA SER A 83 24.72 -20.63 0.58
C SER A 83 23.38 -21.07 -0.02
N PRO A 84 22.62 -21.98 0.62
CA PRO A 84 21.37 -22.46 0.05
C PRO A 84 20.31 -21.36 0.07
N ASN A 85 19.43 -21.35 -0.94
CA ASN A 85 18.28 -20.42 -0.98
C ASN A 85 17.27 -20.68 0.17
N VAL A 86 17.16 -21.94 0.60
CA VAL A 86 16.31 -22.33 1.73
C VAL A 86 17.23 -22.61 2.91
N HIS A 87 17.06 -21.84 3.99
CA HIS A 87 17.72 -22.17 5.25
C HIS A 87 17.08 -23.44 5.82
N PRO A 88 17.87 -24.46 6.20
CA PRO A 88 17.31 -25.62 6.87
C PRO A 88 16.58 -25.14 8.13
N ALA A 89 15.34 -25.58 8.32
CA ALA A 89 14.57 -25.24 9.52
C ALA A 89 15.46 -25.51 10.74
N PRO A 90 15.56 -24.58 11.71
CA PRO A 90 16.29 -24.85 12.93
C PRO A 90 15.77 -26.17 13.48
N LYS A 91 16.68 -27.10 13.77
CA LYS A 91 16.35 -28.32 14.51
C LYS A 91 15.84 -27.85 15.87
N GLU A 92 14.53 -27.59 15.97
CA GLU A 92 13.88 -27.44 17.27
C GLU A 92 14.27 -28.68 18.04
N SER A 93 14.91 -28.45 19.19
CA SER A 93 15.44 -29.47 20.08
C SER A 93 14.50 -30.66 20.14
N GLU A 94 15.03 -31.84 19.79
CA GLU A 94 14.42 -33.16 19.82
C GLU A 94 13.93 -33.52 21.25
N HIS A 95 12.93 -32.82 21.74
CA HIS A 95 12.14 -33.15 22.92
C HIS A 95 10.68 -33.21 22.47
N GLY A 96 10.37 -34.34 21.83
CA GLY A 96 9.00 -34.73 21.48
C GLY A 96 8.80 -35.08 20.01
N ALA A 97 9.51 -36.10 19.51
CA ALA A 97 9.03 -36.89 18.38
C ALA A 97 7.80 -37.74 18.81
N GLU A 98 6.71 -37.09 19.21
CA GLU A 98 5.38 -37.67 19.03
C GLU A 98 4.98 -37.32 17.60
N ALA A 99 5.18 -38.29 16.72
CA ALA A 99 5.26 -38.12 15.27
C ALA A 99 3.97 -37.62 14.60
N ASP A 100 2.83 -37.63 15.28
CA ASP A 100 1.53 -37.25 14.71
C ASP A 100 0.66 -36.60 15.79
N GLY A 101 -0.05 -35.52 15.43
CA GLY A 101 -0.96 -34.87 16.37
C GLY A 101 -2.17 -35.75 16.71
N PRO A 102 -2.93 -35.41 17.78
CA PRO A 102 -4.03 -36.25 18.26
C PRO A 102 -5.14 -36.46 17.22
N VAL A 103 -5.43 -35.45 16.37
CA VAL A 103 -6.45 -35.56 15.32
C VAL A 103 -5.93 -36.46 14.20
N GLU A 104 -4.68 -36.28 13.77
CA GLU A 104 -4.08 -37.10 12.71
C GLU A 104 -3.99 -38.58 13.13
N ARG A 105 -3.62 -38.87 14.38
CA ARG A 105 -3.65 -40.26 14.91
C ARG A 105 -5.05 -40.86 14.89
N ALA A 106 -6.06 -40.09 15.28
CA ALA A 106 -7.44 -40.55 15.26
C ALA A 106 -7.93 -40.81 13.82
N HIS A 107 -7.56 -39.96 12.87
CA HIS A 107 -7.87 -40.13 11.45
C HIS A 107 -7.29 -41.43 10.89
N ARG A 108 -6.00 -41.70 11.12
CA ARG A 108 -5.37 -42.96 10.68
C ARG A 108 -5.97 -44.21 11.34
N ALA A 109 -6.51 -44.06 12.55
CA ALA A 109 -7.22 -45.12 13.24
C ALA A 109 -8.68 -45.30 12.78
N GLY A 110 -9.15 -44.54 11.80
CA GLY A 110 -10.55 -44.56 11.32
C GLY A 110 -11.55 -43.97 12.32
N LYS A 111 -11.08 -43.08 13.21
CA LYS A 111 -11.83 -42.48 14.32
C LYS A 111 -11.86 -40.96 14.27
N LEU A 112 -11.70 -40.36 13.09
CA LEU A 112 -11.63 -38.90 12.92
C LEU A 112 -12.80 -38.19 13.60
N TRP A 113 -14.02 -38.69 13.38
CA TRP A 113 -15.25 -38.06 13.85
C TRP A 113 -15.42 -38.10 15.37
N THR A 114 -14.72 -38.98 16.08
CA THR A 114 -14.74 -39.01 17.56
C THR A 114 -14.02 -37.81 18.19
N VAL A 115 -13.15 -37.13 17.43
CA VAL A 115 -12.38 -35.96 17.89
C VAL A 115 -13.13 -34.66 17.65
N PHE A 116 -14.17 -34.67 16.81
CA PHE A 116 -14.97 -33.49 16.52
C PHE A 116 -15.79 -33.08 17.75
N ALA A 117 -15.68 -31.80 18.15
CA ALA A 117 -16.42 -31.28 19.30
C ALA A 117 -17.95 -31.34 19.13
N ALA A 118 -18.44 -31.39 17.90
CA ALA A 118 -19.86 -31.38 17.54
C ALA A 118 -20.51 -32.78 17.49
N THR A 119 -19.75 -33.87 17.65
CA THR A 119 -20.21 -35.25 17.48
C THR A 119 -20.12 -36.04 18.78
N LYS A 120 -21.04 -37.01 18.97
CA LYS A 120 -21.06 -37.92 20.13
C LYS A 120 -20.67 -39.36 19.78
N GLY A 121 -20.25 -39.61 18.54
CA GLY A 121 -19.96 -40.94 17.99
C GLY A 121 -18.93 -40.87 16.85
N ASN A 122 -18.81 -41.95 16.08
CA ASN A 122 -17.86 -42.02 14.95
C ASN A 122 -18.50 -41.67 13.60
N ASP A 123 -19.66 -41.02 13.60
CA ASP A 123 -20.33 -40.55 12.39
C ASP A 123 -20.00 -39.07 12.14
N PRO A 124 -19.92 -38.62 10.88
CA PRO A 124 -19.69 -37.22 10.56
C PRO A 124 -20.79 -36.33 11.15
N PRO A 125 -20.47 -35.08 11.54
CA PRO A 125 -21.47 -34.13 11.99
C PRO A 125 -22.58 -33.97 10.93
N GLY A 126 -23.85 -33.99 11.34
CA GLY A 126 -24.97 -33.94 10.39
C GLY A 126 -24.98 -32.71 9.47
N TRP A 127 -24.44 -31.57 9.93
CA TRP A 127 -24.27 -30.37 9.09
C TRP A 127 -23.18 -30.55 8.04
N PHE A 128 -22.10 -31.26 8.37
CA PHE A 128 -20.98 -31.50 7.45
C PHE A 128 -21.40 -32.50 6.37
N TYR A 129 -22.12 -33.56 6.74
CA TYR A 129 -22.67 -34.50 5.77
C TYR A 129 -23.59 -33.79 4.76
N ARG A 130 -24.52 -32.94 5.23
CA ARG A 130 -25.39 -32.14 4.36
C ARG A 130 -24.60 -31.19 3.47
N LEU A 131 -23.59 -30.51 4.01
CA LEU A 131 -22.71 -29.64 3.23
C LEU A 131 -22.05 -30.41 2.08
N CYS A 132 -21.49 -31.59 2.34
CA CYS A 132 -20.87 -32.43 1.31
C CYS A 132 -21.91 -32.90 0.28
N GLU A 133 -23.09 -33.36 0.71
CA GLU A 133 -24.18 -33.76 -0.19
C GLU A 133 -24.60 -32.59 -1.11
N ASP A 134 -24.79 -31.40 -0.54
CA ASP A 134 -25.21 -30.21 -1.27
C ASP A 134 -24.13 -29.74 -2.26
N LEU A 135 -22.85 -29.74 -1.87
CA LEU A 135 -21.75 -29.38 -2.77
C LEU A 135 -21.61 -30.40 -3.91
N TYR A 136 -21.75 -31.69 -3.62
CA TYR A 136 -21.64 -32.77 -4.61
C TYR A 136 -22.76 -32.74 -5.64
N TYR A 137 -24.01 -32.72 -5.18
CA TYR A 137 -25.19 -32.74 -6.05
C TYR A 137 -25.62 -31.37 -6.56
N ARG A 138 -24.89 -30.31 -6.18
CA ARG A 138 -25.24 -28.90 -6.45
C ARG A 138 -26.66 -28.52 -6.00
N ARG A 139 -27.13 -29.11 -4.90
CA ARG A 139 -28.44 -28.77 -4.32
C ARG A 139 -28.38 -27.40 -3.61
N HIS A 140 -29.53 -26.73 -3.53
CA HIS A 140 -29.73 -25.39 -2.95
C HIS A 140 -28.98 -24.24 -3.64
N SER A 141 -29.40 -23.84 -4.84
CA SER A 141 -29.13 -22.50 -5.40
C SER A 141 -30.11 -21.43 -4.90
N GLU A 142 -31.20 -21.82 -4.26
CA GLU A 142 -32.21 -20.92 -3.71
C GLU A 142 -32.31 -21.12 -2.20
N ASP A 143 -31.82 -20.15 -1.42
CA ASP A 143 -32.34 -19.91 -0.07
C ASP A 143 -33.49 -18.92 -0.23
N GLU A 144 -34.73 -19.39 -0.01
CA GLU A 144 -35.95 -18.60 0.19
C GLU A 144 -35.88 -17.76 1.50
N MET A 145 -34.79 -17.03 1.72
CA MET A 145 -34.61 -16.15 2.89
C MET A 145 -34.38 -14.69 2.51
N ASP A 146 -34.67 -14.32 1.26
CA ASP A 146 -34.60 -12.94 0.76
C ASP A 146 -35.95 -12.20 0.79
N ALA A 147 -37.09 -12.87 0.97
CA ALA A 147 -38.38 -12.18 1.05
C ALA A 147 -38.53 -11.33 2.33
N THR A 148 -37.90 -11.73 3.45
CA THR A 148 -37.96 -11.02 4.73
C THR A 148 -36.86 -9.96 4.91
N ALA A 149 -35.79 -10.01 4.12
CA ALA A 149 -34.73 -8.98 4.10
C ALA A 149 -35.00 -7.90 3.04
N LEU A 150 -35.62 -8.25 1.90
CA LEU A 150 -36.12 -7.27 0.92
C LEU A 150 -37.37 -6.51 1.41
N ALA A 151 -38.16 -7.09 2.32
CA ALA A 151 -39.33 -6.42 2.89
C ALA A 151 -39.00 -5.37 3.96
N SER A 152 -37.73 -5.27 4.41
CA SER A 152 -37.28 -4.21 5.34
C SER A 152 -36.62 -3.01 4.68
N ASP A 153 -36.42 -3.01 3.35
CA ASP A 153 -35.89 -1.88 2.58
C ASP A 153 -36.87 -1.41 1.50
N VAL A 154 -38.10 -1.08 1.91
CA VAL A 154 -39.03 -0.34 1.06
C VAL A 154 -38.61 1.15 1.06
N ALA A 155 -38.01 1.60 -0.05
CA ALA A 155 -38.40 2.83 -0.80
C ALA A 155 -37.22 3.49 -1.56
N SER A 156 -36.68 2.86 -2.60
CA SER A 156 -36.05 3.62 -3.70
C SER A 156 -37.13 4.03 -4.71
N ARG A 157 -37.72 5.17 -4.40
CA ARG A 157 -38.61 5.94 -5.25
C ARG A 157 -37.86 6.48 -6.49
N TYR A 158 -38.47 6.28 -7.66
CA TYR A 158 -38.38 7.03 -8.92
C TYR A 158 -37.05 7.02 -9.71
N HIS A 159 -37.09 6.36 -10.89
CA HIS A 159 -36.78 7.04 -12.15
C HIS A 159 -37.62 6.47 -13.32
N ASN A 160 -38.32 7.38 -14.01
CA ASN A 160 -39.16 7.15 -15.20
C ASN A 160 -38.34 6.87 -16.48
N PRO A 161 -38.95 6.26 -17.52
CA PRO A 161 -38.35 6.03 -18.82
C PRO A 161 -38.60 7.17 -19.85
N ALA A 162 -37.57 7.46 -20.67
CA ALA A 162 -37.55 8.12 -22.00
C ALA A 162 -37.99 9.62 -22.11
N PRO A 163 -37.53 10.43 -23.11
CA PRO A 163 -37.79 10.18 -24.55
C PRO A 163 -36.70 10.58 -25.60
N ASP A 164 -36.84 9.96 -26.77
CA ASP A 164 -36.66 10.40 -28.18
C ASP A 164 -35.37 11.04 -28.73
N ALA A 165 -34.81 10.40 -29.79
CA ALA A 165 -34.99 10.80 -31.20
C ALA A 165 -33.74 10.52 -32.07
N TRP A 166 -33.86 9.65 -33.07
CA TRP A 166 -33.57 9.94 -34.49
C TRP A 166 -33.79 8.70 -35.38
N SER A 167 -34.85 8.79 -36.20
CA SER A 167 -35.12 7.94 -37.36
C SER A 167 -34.62 8.60 -38.64
N ALA A 168 -34.09 7.78 -39.55
CA ALA A 168 -34.16 7.91 -41.02
C ALA A 168 -33.70 6.55 -41.59
N ASP A 169 -34.57 5.59 -41.86
CA ASP A 169 -35.48 5.46 -43.01
C ASP A 169 -34.74 5.26 -44.35
N GLN A 170 -34.70 4.02 -44.85
CA GLN A 170 -34.84 3.72 -46.28
C GLN A 170 -35.26 2.27 -46.53
N LYS A 171 -36.38 2.15 -47.26
CA LYS A 171 -37.10 0.95 -47.70
C LYS A 171 -36.39 0.20 -48.82
N ALA A 172 -36.57 -1.12 -48.89
CA ALA A 172 -37.36 -1.82 -49.93
C ALA A 172 -36.83 -3.23 -50.23
N GLY A 173 -37.74 -4.22 -50.36
CA GLY A 173 -37.46 -5.45 -51.09
C GLY A 173 -38.04 -6.73 -50.48
N LYS A 174 -39.32 -7.02 -50.74
CA LYS A 174 -39.87 -8.38 -50.61
C LYS A 174 -39.26 -9.28 -51.70
N GLY A 175 -38.84 -10.49 -51.34
CA GLY A 175 -38.43 -11.53 -52.29
C GLY A 175 -38.40 -12.91 -51.61
N ASN A 176 -39.37 -13.74 -51.96
CA ASN A 176 -39.62 -15.10 -51.50
C ASN A 176 -38.76 -16.09 -52.31
N SER A 177 -38.18 -17.13 -51.69
CA SER A 177 -38.03 -18.50 -52.24
C SER A 177 -36.90 -19.29 -51.57
N ASN A 178 -37.28 -20.47 -51.06
CA ASN A 178 -36.50 -21.66 -50.74
C ASN A 178 -35.15 -21.83 -51.45
N ASN A 179 -34.16 -22.28 -50.69
CA ASN A 179 -33.42 -23.50 -51.04
C ASN A 179 -32.93 -24.21 -49.78
N ASN A 180 -33.21 -25.51 -49.73
CA ASN A 180 -32.57 -26.46 -48.83
C ASN A 180 -31.06 -26.37 -49.02
N ASP A 181 -30.33 -26.12 -47.95
CA ASP A 181 -28.99 -26.68 -47.82
C ASP A 181 -28.86 -27.29 -46.43
N THR A 182 -28.57 -28.59 -46.45
CA THR A 182 -28.21 -29.43 -45.33
C THR A 182 -26.99 -28.83 -44.64
N GLY A 183 -27.23 -28.10 -43.55
CA GLY A 183 -26.22 -27.64 -42.61
C GLY A 183 -26.40 -28.37 -41.29
N ASP A 184 -25.61 -29.42 -41.13
CA ASP A 184 -25.10 -29.98 -39.89
C ASP A 184 -25.53 -29.20 -38.62
N ASN A 185 -26.56 -29.70 -37.94
CA ASN A 185 -26.85 -29.31 -36.55
C ASN A 185 -25.78 -29.96 -35.67
N GLY A 186 -24.57 -29.39 -35.70
CA GLY A 186 -23.66 -29.47 -34.59
C GLY A 186 -24.25 -28.60 -33.49
N GLU A 187 -25.08 -29.20 -32.64
CA GLU A 187 -25.31 -28.69 -31.30
C GLU A 187 -23.94 -28.59 -30.64
N GLU A 188 -23.31 -27.40 -30.72
CA GLU A 188 -22.24 -27.03 -29.81
C GLU A 188 -22.84 -27.20 -28.42
N GLU A 189 -22.48 -28.27 -27.70
CA GLU A 189 -22.76 -28.37 -26.28
C GLU A 189 -22.33 -27.05 -25.65
N GLU A 190 -23.29 -26.25 -25.16
CA GLU A 190 -23.04 -24.98 -24.47
C GLU A 190 -22.12 -25.26 -23.28
N GLY A 191 -20.82 -25.17 -23.51
CA GLY A 191 -19.80 -25.37 -22.50
C GLY A 191 -19.92 -24.25 -21.47
N VAL A 192 -20.04 -24.61 -20.19
CA VAL A 192 -20.05 -23.62 -19.10
C VAL A 192 -18.69 -22.93 -19.05
N ASP A 193 -18.68 -21.59 -18.99
CA ASP A 193 -17.45 -20.81 -18.89
C ASP A 193 -16.62 -21.26 -17.67
N PRO A 194 -15.38 -21.76 -17.86
CA PRO A 194 -14.55 -22.26 -16.77
C PRO A 194 -14.20 -21.18 -15.73
N TYR A 195 -14.29 -19.88 -16.04
CA TYR A 195 -14.05 -18.81 -15.07
C TYR A 195 -15.19 -18.62 -14.09
N LEU A 196 -16.43 -18.86 -14.52
CA LEU A 196 -17.64 -18.73 -13.72
C LEU A 196 -18.02 -20.05 -13.03
N TRP A 197 -17.51 -21.16 -13.55
CA TRP A 197 -17.75 -22.47 -12.98
C TRP A 197 -17.09 -22.67 -11.62
N LEU A 198 -17.85 -23.22 -10.67
CA LEU A 198 -17.37 -23.56 -9.33
C LEU A 198 -17.26 -25.09 -9.17
N PRO A 199 -16.08 -25.69 -9.40
CA PRO A 199 -15.86 -27.11 -9.13
C PRO A 199 -15.77 -27.38 -7.62
N PHE A 200 -16.21 -28.56 -7.21
CA PHE A 200 -16.10 -29.08 -5.85
C PHE A 200 -15.64 -30.53 -5.89
N ASP A 201 -14.34 -30.73 -5.78
CA ASP A 201 -13.71 -32.04 -5.78
C ASP A 201 -13.65 -32.54 -4.34
N LEU A 202 -14.71 -33.23 -3.91
CA LEU A 202 -14.78 -33.84 -2.58
C LEU A 202 -13.82 -35.03 -2.49
N LEU A 203 -13.00 -35.03 -1.44
CA LEU A 203 -12.12 -36.14 -1.12
C LEU A 203 -12.90 -37.21 -0.33
N SER A 204 -12.47 -38.46 -0.46
CA SER A 204 -12.94 -39.52 0.44
C SER A 204 -12.28 -39.38 1.83
N GLU A 205 -12.86 -39.98 2.87
CA GLU A 205 -12.32 -39.86 4.23
C GLU A 205 -10.85 -40.34 4.33
N VAL A 206 -10.47 -41.37 3.56
CA VAL A 206 -9.08 -41.86 3.50
C VAL A 206 -8.12 -40.89 2.78
N GLU A 207 -8.63 -39.98 1.96
CA GLU A 207 -7.86 -38.98 1.21
C GLU A 207 -7.81 -37.61 1.90
N TYR A 208 -8.56 -37.43 3.00
CA TYR A 208 -8.49 -36.22 3.80
C TYR A 208 -7.05 -35.96 4.27
N ARG A 209 -6.62 -34.70 4.14
CA ARG A 209 -5.31 -34.27 4.64
C ARG A 209 -5.52 -33.63 6.01
N VAL A 210 -5.12 -34.34 7.04
CA VAL A 210 -5.23 -33.92 8.44
C VAL A 210 -3.85 -33.52 8.94
N GLY A 211 -3.74 -32.31 9.50
CA GLY A 211 -2.49 -31.85 10.09
C GLY A 211 -2.47 -30.35 10.33
N PRO A 212 -1.40 -29.82 10.93
CA PRO A 212 -1.23 -28.39 11.12
C PRO A 212 -0.93 -27.68 9.79
N TYR A 213 -1.13 -26.35 9.77
CA TYR A 213 -0.66 -25.54 8.66
C TYR A 213 0.87 -25.53 8.62
N VAL A 214 1.44 -25.84 7.46
CA VAL A 214 2.89 -25.83 7.22
C VAL A 214 3.22 -24.63 6.32
N PHE A 215 4.03 -23.71 6.84
CA PHE A 215 4.51 -22.58 6.05
C PHE A 215 5.40 -23.07 4.89
N PRO A 216 5.35 -22.40 3.72
CA PRO A 216 6.32 -22.63 2.65
C PRO A 216 7.76 -22.53 3.17
N SER A 217 8.67 -23.34 2.62
CA SER A 217 10.07 -23.39 3.07
C SER A 217 10.82 -22.07 2.88
N THR A 218 10.37 -21.24 1.95
CA THR A 218 10.89 -19.89 1.66
C THR A 218 10.29 -18.80 2.55
N ALA A 219 9.31 -19.12 3.41
CA ALA A 219 8.67 -18.13 4.27
C ALA A 219 9.58 -17.70 5.44
N THR A 220 9.98 -16.44 5.44
CA THR A 220 10.96 -15.85 6.38
C THR A 220 10.36 -15.29 7.68
N TYR A 221 9.14 -15.71 8.03
CA TYR A 221 8.48 -15.26 9.26
C TYR A 221 9.22 -15.68 10.52
N THR A 222 9.27 -14.79 11.51
CA THR A 222 9.78 -15.12 12.86
C THR A 222 8.85 -16.09 13.60
N HIS A 223 9.32 -16.70 14.69
CA HIS A 223 8.49 -17.59 15.50
C HIS A 223 7.24 -16.89 16.05
N GLU A 224 7.36 -15.65 16.51
CA GLU A 224 6.25 -14.84 17.00
C GLU A 224 5.23 -14.58 15.89
N GLN A 225 5.70 -14.20 14.70
CA GLN A 225 4.83 -13.99 13.54
C GLN A 225 4.13 -15.27 13.12
N LYS A 226 4.83 -16.40 13.04
CA LYS A 226 4.22 -17.72 12.77
C LYS A 226 3.14 -18.06 13.79
N THR A 227 3.37 -17.75 15.06
CA THR A 227 2.39 -17.96 16.13
C THR A 227 1.15 -17.09 15.93
N LEU A 228 1.31 -15.80 15.60
CA LEU A 228 0.18 -14.90 15.30
C LEU A 228 -0.58 -15.35 14.05
N LEU A 229 0.12 -15.74 12.98
CA LEU A 229 -0.44 -16.24 11.73
C LEU A 229 -1.17 -17.59 11.89
N CYS A 230 -0.78 -18.40 12.88
CA CYS A 230 -1.48 -19.62 13.29
C CYS A 230 -2.45 -19.39 14.47
N LEU A 231 -2.87 -18.15 14.72
CA LEU A 231 -3.87 -17.80 15.73
C LEU A 231 -3.53 -18.28 17.16
N GLY A 232 -2.26 -18.23 17.52
CA GLY A 232 -1.74 -18.57 18.85
C GLY A 232 -1.30 -20.02 19.02
N ASN A 233 -1.60 -20.91 18.05
CA ASN A 233 -1.21 -22.32 18.14
C ASN A 233 -0.77 -22.88 16.78
N THR A 234 0.54 -23.01 16.58
CA THR A 234 1.14 -23.59 15.37
C THR A 234 0.90 -25.08 15.20
N ARG A 235 0.56 -25.79 16.29
CA ARG A 235 0.27 -27.23 16.29
C ARG A 235 -1.21 -27.54 16.09
N LYS A 236 -2.05 -26.53 15.90
CA LYS A 236 -3.49 -26.74 15.68
C LYS A 236 -3.71 -27.43 14.34
N GLU A 237 -4.38 -28.58 14.38
CA GLU A 237 -4.64 -29.42 13.22
C GLU A 237 -5.97 -29.06 12.57
N TYR A 238 -5.99 -29.08 11.23
CA TYR A 238 -7.17 -28.84 10.41
C TYR A 238 -7.37 -30.02 9.45
N VAL A 239 -8.58 -30.19 8.94
CA VAL A 239 -8.94 -31.26 8.00
C VAL A 239 -9.26 -30.64 6.64
N HIS A 240 -8.39 -30.88 5.65
CA HIS A 240 -8.68 -30.55 4.25
C HIS A 240 -9.51 -31.67 3.61
N PHE A 241 -10.72 -31.33 3.16
CA PHE A 241 -11.69 -32.30 2.67
C PHE A 241 -12.14 -32.08 1.22
N CYS A 242 -11.86 -30.92 0.63
CA CYS A 242 -12.33 -30.58 -0.71
C CYS A 242 -11.44 -29.53 -1.39
N SER A 243 -11.11 -29.77 -2.65
CA SER A 243 -10.51 -28.78 -3.55
C SER A 243 -11.62 -28.07 -4.34
N THR A 244 -11.48 -26.77 -4.58
CA THR A 244 -12.49 -25.96 -5.26
C THR A 244 -11.85 -24.96 -6.23
N TYR A 245 -12.56 -23.87 -6.55
CA TYR A 245 -12.22 -22.86 -7.57
C TYR A 245 -10.70 -22.65 -7.77
N PRO A 246 -10.19 -22.90 -8.98
CA PRO A 246 -8.77 -22.75 -9.27
C PRO A 246 -8.40 -21.33 -9.71
N PHE A 247 -7.20 -20.92 -9.36
CA PHE A 247 -6.59 -19.66 -9.78
C PHE A 247 -5.39 -19.92 -10.71
N PRO A 248 -5.11 -19.00 -11.66
CA PRO A 248 -3.95 -19.14 -12.54
C PRO A 248 -2.65 -19.08 -11.74
N GLU A 249 -1.60 -19.71 -12.25
CA GLU A 249 -0.30 -19.59 -11.63
C GLU A 249 0.28 -18.20 -11.83
N ARG A 250 1.05 -17.75 -10.85
CA ARG A 250 1.71 -16.43 -10.85
C ARG A 250 2.54 -16.15 -12.11
N VAL A 251 3.16 -17.17 -12.72
CA VAL A 251 4.04 -17.03 -13.89
C VAL A 251 3.28 -17.02 -15.23
N GLN A 252 2.00 -17.40 -15.23
CA GLN A 252 1.17 -17.41 -16.42
C GLN A 252 0.67 -16.00 -16.75
N ILE A 253 0.06 -15.84 -17.92
CA ILE A 253 -0.67 -14.62 -18.27
C ILE A 253 -1.78 -14.38 -17.23
N PRO A 254 -1.96 -13.15 -16.71
CA PRO A 254 -2.94 -12.87 -15.64
C PRO A 254 -4.40 -13.24 -15.94
N THR A 255 -4.75 -13.30 -17.23
CA THR A 255 -6.07 -13.64 -17.76
C THR A 255 -6.12 -15.09 -18.27
N SER A 256 -5.34 -16.00 -17.67
CA SER A 256 -5.37 -17.44 -17.95
C SER A 256 -6.36 -18.16 -17.03
N VAL A 257 -6.85 -19.31 -17.51
CA VAL A 257 -7.73 -20.20 -16.73
C VAL A 257 -7.00 -20.71 -15.49
N GLY A 258 -7.75 -20.91 -14.41
CA GLY A 258 -7.20 -21.41 -13.15
C GLY A 258 -6.61 -22.81 -13.24
N THR A 259 -5.48 -23.01 -12.57
CA THR A 259 -4.75 -24.29 -12.53
C THR A 259 -4.47 -24.78 -11.12
N ARG A 260 -4.36 -23.87 -10.13
CA ARG A 260 -4.17 -24.24 -8.71
C ARG A 260 -5.47 -24.07 -7.92
N PRO A 261 -6.10 -25.17 -7.45
CA PRO A 261 -7.36 -25.11 -6.71
C PRO A 261 -7.19 -24.53 -5.30
N ALA A 262 -8.17 -23.73 -4.89
CA ALA A 262 -8.36 -23.38 -3.49
C ALA A 262 -8.78 -24.60 -2.66
N LYS A 263 -8.58 -24.54 -1.35
CA LYS A 263 -8.77 -25.65 -0.41
C LYS A 263 -9.80 -25.31 0.65
N LEU A 264 -10.67 -26.27 0.99
CA LEU A 264 -11.64 -26.16 2.06
C LEU A 264 -11.20 -26.95 3.29
N TYR A 265 -11.14 -26.27 4.42
CA TYR A 265 -10.68 -26.81 5.70
C TYR A 265 -11.77 -26.78 6.78
N LEU A 266 -11.67 -27.73 7.71
CA LEU A 266 -12.47 -27.78 8.93
C LEU A 266 -11.56 -27.73 10.16
N ASP A 267 -12.10 -27.17 11.23
CA ASP A 267 -11.51 -27.26 12.57
C ASP A 267 -12.27 -28.28 13.41
N PRO A 268 -11.67 -29.45 13.73
CA PRO A 268 -12.30 -30.48 14.56
C PRO A 268 -12.64 -29.99 15.98
N SER A 269 -11.88 -29.02 16.49
CA SER A 269 -12.05 -28.50 17.86
C SER A 269 -13.22 -27.51 17.98
N GLN A 270 -13.78 -27.07 16.86
CA GLN A 270 -14.81 -26.03 16.82
C GLN A 270 -16.21 -26.64 16.90
N ALA A 271 -17.02 -26.18 17.87
CA ALA A 271 -18.41 -26.63 18.00
C ALA A 271 -19.36 -25.99 16.97
N ALA A 272 -19.04 -24.78 16.49
CA ALA A 272 -19.83 -24.09 15.48
C ALA A 272 -19.48 -24.58 14.07
N PRO A 273 -20.46 -24.70 13.15
CA PRO A 273 -20.23 -25.15 11.78
C PRO A 273 -19.54 -24.05 10.96
N VAL A 274 -18.22 -24.10 10.90
CA VAL A 274 -17.38 -23.16 10.14
C VAL A 274 -16.51 -23.91 9.16
N VAL A 275 -16.46 -23.42 7.93
CA VAL A 275 -15.57 -23.89 6.86
C VAL A 275 -14.58 -22.77 6.58
N TYR A 276 -13.30 -23.11 6.49
CA TYR A 276 -12.23 -22.18 6.16
C TYR A 276 -11.83 -22.36 4.70
N ILE A 277 -11.86 -21.28 3.92
CA ILE A 277 -11.38 -21.28 2.53
C ILE A 277 -9.95 -20.74 2.50
N GLN A 278 -9.03 -21.57 2.02
CA GLN A 278 -7.65 -21.19 1.76
C GLN A 278 -7.45 -21.03 0.25
N LEU A 279 -7.07 -19.82 -0.20
CA LEU A 279 -6.92 -19.51 -1.63
C LEU A 279 -5.64 -20.13 -2.24
N SER A 280 -4.54 -20.18 -1.48
CA SER A 280 -3.30 -20.89 -1.82
C SER A 280 -2.54 -21.31 -0.57
N ASP A 281 -1.53 -22.15 -0.74
CA ASP A 281 -0.66 -22.61 0.36
C ASP A 281 0.08 -21.49 1.08
N ASP A 282 0.24 -20.34 0.46
CA ASP A 282 0.90 -19.16 1.05
C ASP A 282 0.01 -18.44 2.09
N PHE A 283 -1.30 -18.72 2.12
CA PHE A 283 -2.21 -18.14 3.12
C PHE A 283 -2.17 -18.93 4.43
N PRO A 284 -1.79 -18.31 5.55
CA PRO A 284 -1.87 -18.94 6.86
C PRO A 284 -3.29 -18.88 7.44
N PRO A 285 -3.61 -19.68 8.49
CA PRO A 285 -4.93 -19.74 9.10
C PRO A 285 -5.52 -18.41 9.56
N ALA A 286 -4.67 -17.44 9.93
CA ALA A 286 -5.11 -16.09 10.27
C ALA A 286 -5.86 -15.38 9.14
N MET A 287 -5.65 -15.79 7.88
CA MET A 287 -6.23 -15.18 6.67
C MET A 287 -7.06 -16.16 5.83
N TRP A 288 -7.34 -17.37 6.33
CA TRP A 288 -8.35 -18.21 5.71
C TRP A 288 -9.73 -17.60 5.91
N LEU A 289 -10.55 -17.57 4.86
CA LEU A 289 -11.87 -16.96 4.90
C LEU A 289 -12.81 -17.86 5.72
N PRO A 290 -13.31 -17.41 6.89
CA PRO A 290 -14.23 -18.20 7.69
C PRO A 290 -15.65 -18.04 7.15
N VAL A 291 -16.27 -19.14 6.75
CA VAL A 291 -17.60 -19.18 6.14
C VAL A 291 -18.53 -20.04 7.00
N LYS A 292 -19.82 -19.67 7.04
CA LYS A 292 -20.84 -20.54 7.63
C LYS A 292 -20.81 -21.89 6.91
N GLY A 293 -20.98 -22.99 7.64
CA GLY A 293 -20.99 -24.36 7.09
C GLY A 293 -22.22 -24.72 6.25
N THR A 294 -22.60 -23.85 5.31
CA THR A 294 -23.68 -24.06 4.34
C THR A 294 -23.13 -23.93 2.91
N ALA A 295 -23.62 -24.77 2.00
CA ALA A 295 -23.12 -24.79 0.62
C ALA A 295 -23.35 -23.45 -0.10
N ALA A 296 -24.50 -22.81 0.12
CA ALA A 296 -24.82 -21.50 -0.44
C ALA A 296 -23.83 -20.40 0.01
N ALA A 297 -23.39 -20.43 1.28
CA ALA A 297 -22.40 -19.47 1.77
C ALA A 297 -21.04 -19.69 1.10
N VAL A 298 -20.58 -20.94 1.00
CA VAL A 298 -19.32 -21.28 0.30
C VAL A 298 -19.38 -20.86 -1.17
N ARG A 299 -20.47 -21.18 -1.88
CA ARG A 299 -20.66 -20.78 -3.29
C ARG A 299 -20.66 -19.27 -3.46
N ARG A 300 -21.34 -18.50 -2.61
CA ARG A 300 -21.37 -17.02 -2.72
C ARG A 300 -19.98 -16.40 -2.54
N VAL A 301 -19.17 -16.91 -1.62
CA VAL A 301 -17.79 -16.41 -1.44
C VAL A 301 -16.95 -16.71 -2.69
N LEU A 302 -16.99 -17.94 -3.20
CA LEU A 302 -16.23 -18.34 -4.39
C LEU A 302 -16.72 -17.64 -5.66
N ALA A 303 -18.03 -17.42 -5.79
CA ALA A 303 -18.64 -16.72 -6.91
C ALA A 303 -18.14 -15.26 -7.01
N GLU A 304 -17.84 -14.61 -5.88
CA GLU A 304 -17.27 -13.25 -5.87
C GLU A 304 -15.87 -13.22 -6.50
N PHE A 305 -15.03 -14.22 -6.20
CA PHE A 305 -13.72 -14.39 -6.85
C PHE A 305 -13.86 -14.77 -8.33
N ALA A 306 -14.82 -15.63 -8.67
CA ALA A 306 -15.09 -16.03 -10.05
C ALA A 306 -15.57 -14.85 -10.89
N SER A 307 -16.48 -14.02 -10.37
CA SER A 307 -16.98 -12.83 -11.06
C SER A 307 -15.88 -11.82 -11.32
N ILE A 308 -15.01 -11.55 -10.34
CA ILE A 308 -13.93 -10.58 -10.53
C ILE A 308 -12.83 -11.11 -11.46
N ALA A 309 -12.57 -12.42 -11.46
CA ALA A 309 -11.65 -13.04 -12.40
C ALA A 309 -12.18 -12.97 -13.84
N THR A 310 -13.48 -13.19 -14.04
CA THR A 310 -14.16 -13.05 -15.33
C THR A 310 -14.10 -11.61 -15.82
N LEU A 311 -14.45 -10.65 -14.95
CA LEU A 311 -14.36 -9.22 -15.25
C LEU A 311 -12.93 -8.80 -15.66
N HIS A 312 -11.92 -9.29 -14.92
CA HIS A 312 -10.53 -9.01 -15.24
C HIS A 312 -10.11 -9.59 -16.60
N ARG A 313 -10.54 -10.81 -16.92
CA ARG A 313 -10.33 -11.40 -18.24
C ARG A 313 -10.95 -10.50 -19.31
N ASP A 314 -12.23 -10.19 -19.19
CA ASP A 314 -12.96 -9.45 -20.22
C ASP A 314 -12.40 -8.04 -20.43
N TRP A 315 -11.86 -7.41 -19.39
CA TRP A 315 -11.27 -6.07 -19.48
C TRP A 315 -9.84 -6.04 -20.02
N HIS A 316 -9.02 -7.06 -19.75
CA HIS A 316 -7.57 -6.97 -19.98
C HIS A 316 -7.00 -8.04 -20.92
N HIS A 317 -7.78 -9.04 -21.32
CA HIS A 317 -7.26 -10.18 -22.09
C HIS A 317 -6.69 -9.74 -23.44
N GLU A 318 -7.40 -8.90 -24.19
CA GLU A 318 -6.93 -8.39 -25.50
C GLU A 318 -5.59 -7.66 -25.38
N GLY A 319 -5.42 -6.84 -24.34
CA GLY A 319 -4.16 -6.13 -24.09
C GLY A 319 -3.00 -7.08 -23.75
N PHE A 320 -3.26 -8.15 -22.99
CA PHE A 320 -2.26 -9.17 -22.73
C PHE A 320 -1.92 -10.01 -23.96
N GLU A 321 -2.89 -10.31 -24.83
CA GLU A 321 -2.63 -10.98 -26.11
C GLU A 321 -1.77 -10.13 -27.04
N GLU A 322 -2.02 -8.82 -27.13
CA GLU A 322 -1.20 -7.90 -27.90
C GLU A 322 0.24 -7.86 -27.38
N ARG A 323 0.41 -7.79 -26.05
CA ARG A 323 1.73 -7.87 -25.40
C ARG A 323 2.41 -9.22 -25.65
N PHE A 324 1.67 -10.32 -25.66
CA PHE A 324 2.21 -11.64 -26.00
C PHE A 324 2.75 -11.68 -27.43
N ARG A 325 1.96 -11.20 -28.41
CA ARG A 325 2.36 -11.12 -29.83
C ARG A 325 3.57 -10.19 -30.01
N THR A 326 3.60 -9.08 -29.30
CA THR A 326 4.71 -8.12 -29.31
C THR A 326 5.98 -8.74 -28.75
N ALA A 327 5.89 -9.40 -27.61
CA ALA A 327 7.01 -10.11 -26.98
C ALA A 327 7.57 -11.19 -27.92
N GLN A 328 6.70 -12.02 -28.51
CA GLN A 328 7.10 -13.02 -29.49
C GLN A 328 7.84 -12.39 -30.69
N ARG A 329 7.30 -11.29 -31.23
CA ARG A 329 7.91 -10.57 -32.35
C ARG A 329 9.29 -10.00 -31.97
N MET A 330 9.42 -9.45 -30.77
CA MET A 330 10.68 -8.87 -30.31
C MET A 330 11.76 -9.94 -30.07
N LEU A 331 11.38 -11.09 -29.53
CA LEU A 331 12.28 -12.25 -29.40
C LEU A 331 12.80 -12.71 -30.77
N GLU A 332 11.93 -12.79 -31.78
CA GLU A 332 12.32 -13.11 -33.16
C GLU A 332 13.30 -12.07 -33.73
N LEU A 333 12.99 -10.78 -33.58
CA LEU A 333 13.84 -9.68 -34.07
C LEU A 333 15.22 -9.68 -33.41
N GLN A 334 15.27 -10.00 -32.11
CA GLN A 334 16.50 -10.06 -31.32
C GLN A 334 17.21 -11.42 -31.44
N ARG A 335 16.65 -12.37 -32.22
CA ARG A 335 17.18 -13.74 -32.40
C ARG A 335 17.34 -14.51 -31.10
N MET A 336 16.41 -14.30 -30.16
CA MET A 336 16.35 -15.02 -28.90
C MET A 336 15.43 -16.24 -29.00
N PRO A 337 15.61 -17.26 -28.13
CA PRO A 337 14.67 -18.38 -28.03
C PRO A 337 13.24 -17.89 -27.77
N SER A 338 12.26 -18.58 -28.36
CA SER A 338 10.83 -18.22 -28.31
C SER A 338 9.98 -19.33 -27.70
N SER A 339 10.50 -20.04 -26.69
CA SER A 339 9.66 -20.96 -25.92
C SER A 339 8.57 -20.20 -25.16
N GLU A 340 7.49 -20.88 -24.74
CA GLU A 340 6.42 -20.25 -23.96
C GLU A 340 6.97 -19.52 -22.72
N GLY A 341 7.89 -20.16 -21.98
CA GLY A 341 8.55 -19.54 -20.84
C GLY A 341 9.37 -18.30 -21.19
N ASP A 342 10.05 -18.29 -22.34
CA ASP A 342 10.81 -17.11 -22.80
C ASP A 342 9.88 -15.95 -23.16
N ILE A 343 8.74 -16.24 -23.80
CA ILE A 343 7.73 -15.22 -24.12
C ILE A 343 7.14 -14.62 -22.85
N LEU A 344 6.76 -15.44 -21.86
CA LEU A 344 6.23 -14.96 -20.57
C LEU A 344 7.26 -14.09 -19.83
N ARG A 345 8.53 -14.50 -19.84
CA ARG A 345 9.63 -13.68 -19.29
C ARG A 345 9.77 -12.37 -20.05
N TYR A 346 9.71 -12.39 -21.38
CA TYR A 346 9.80 -11.17 -22.17
C TYR A 346 8.59 -10.25 -21.98
N MET A 347 7.36 -10.78 -21.83
CA MET A 347 6.18 -9.99 -21.48
C MET A 347 6.36 -9.28 -20.12
N SER A 348 6.93 -9.97 -19.13
CA SER A 348 7.28 -9.35 -17.83
C SER A 348 8.36 -8.28 -17.98
N TYR A 349 9.29 -8.46 -18.92
CA TYR A 349 10.29 -7.45 -19.25
C TYR A 349 9.65 -6.21 -19.89
N ASP A 350 8.79 -6.44 -20.87
CA ASP A 350 8.10 -5.42 -21.66
C ASP A 350 7.09 -4.60 -20.87
N ALA A 351 6.66 -5.09 -19.69
CA ALA A 351 5.94 -4.28 -18.70
C ALA A 351 6.69 -2.98 -18.32
N ARG A 352 8.00 -2.92 -18.57
CA ARG A 352 8.83 -1.73 -18.38
C ARG A 352 8.65 -0.66 -19.45
N ASN A 353 8.16 -1.05 -20.63
CA ASN A 353 7.95 -0.17 -21.77
C ASN A 353 6.51 0.35 -21.85
N GLU A 354 5.63 -0.17 -20.99
CA GLU A 354 4.23 0.23 -20.92
C GLU A 354 4.09 1.71 -20.56
N GLN A 355 3.14 2.40 -21.19
CA GLN A 355 2.97 3.83 -20.97
C GLN A 355 2.08 4.08 -19.76
N PHE A 356 2.47 5.03 -18.92
CA PHE A 356 1.69 5.44 -17.75
C PHE A 356 0.24 5.83 -18.09
N ALA A 357 0.02 6.45 -19.25
CA ALA A 357 -1.29 6.94 -19.68
C ALA A 357 -2.34 5.83 -19.90
N PHE A 358 -1.89 4.60 -20.22
CA PHE A 358 -2.76 3.46 -20.47
C PHE A 358 -2.83 2.49 -19.28
N ALA A 359 -2.04 2.73 -18.22
CA ALA A 359 -2.05 1.88 -17.04
C ALA A 359 -3.38 2.01 -16.27
N PRO A 360 -4.02 0.89 -15.85
CA PRO A 360 -5.32 0.89 -15.17
C PRO A 360 -5.23 1.30 -13.68
N ILE A 361 -4.63 2.46 -13.39
CA ILE A 361 -4.30 2.90 -12.02
C ILE A 361 -5.55 3.19 -11.17
N ARG A 362 -6.65 3.62 -11.81
CA ARG A 362 -7.91 4.00 -11.14
C ARG A 362 -9.08 3.11 -11.57
N GLU A 363 -8.80 1.84 -11.81
CA GLU A 363 -9.78 0.85 -12.26
C GLU A 363 -10.90 0.64 -11.24
N PHE A 364 -10.56 0.65 -9.94
CA PHE A 364 -11.55 0.53 -8.87
C PHE A 364 -11.66 1.81 -8.03
N LEU A 365 -12.79 1.97 -7.36
CA LEU A 365 -13.13 3.16 -6.59
C LEU A 365 -12.36 3.24 -5.26
N ASN A 366 -12.26 2.12 -4.54
CA ASN A 366 -11.65 2.09 -3.23
C ASN A 366 -10.14 2.10 -3.35
N GLN A 367 -9.50 2.95 -2.55
CA GLN A 367 -8.05 3.09 -2.52
C GLN A 367 -7.57 3.45 -1.12
N GLN A 368 -6.40 2.93 -0.75
CA GLN A 368 -5.71 3.28 0.50
C GLN A 368 -4.20 3.26 0.29
N GLU A 369 -3.52 4.27 0.83
CA GLU A 369 -2.06 4.42 0.77
C GLU A 369 -1.39 3.84 2.03
N PHE A 370 -0.24 3.20 1.84
CA PHE A 370 0.64 2.75 2.92
C PHE A 370 2.08 3.18 2.64
N PHE A 371 2.84 3.38 3.71
CA PHE A 371 4.26 3.68 3.66
C PHE A 371 5.08 2.41 3.82
N LEU A 372 6.03 2.18 2.92
CA LEU A 372 6.88 0.99 2.85
C LEU A 372 8.33 1.26 3.32
N GLY A 373 8.58 2.39 3.97
CA GLY A 373 9.91 2.76 4.46
C GLY A 373 10.71 3.68 3.54
N GLU A 374 11.87 4.08 4.03
CA GLU A 374 12.89 4.82 3.28
C GLU A 374 13.99 3.83 2.88
N HIS A 375 14.43 3.90 1.63
CA HIS A 375 15.40 2.99 1.05
C HIS A 375 16.52 3.78 0.36
N ASP A 376 17.74 3.28 0.48
CA ASP A 376 18.89 3.78 -0.28
C ASP A 376 18.84 3.30 -1.73
N ASP A 377 18.54 2.00 -1.89
CA ASP A 377 18.31 1.31 -3.17
C ASP A 377 16.87 0.75 -3.20
N PRO A 378 15.89 1.55 -3.66
CA PRO A 378 14.49 1.11 -3.76
C PRO A 378 14.29 -0.12 -4.65
N GLU A 379 15.21 -0.37 -5.59
CA GLU A 379 15.07 -1.44 -6.56
C GLU A 379 15.18 -2.83 -5.89
N ARG A 380 15.88 -2.92 -4.75
CA ARG A 380 15.83 -4.12 -3.89
C ARG A 380 14.43 -4.40 -3.38
N LEU A 381 13.71 -3.41 -2.86
CA LEU A 381 12.33 -3.61 -2.44
C LEU A 381 11.45 -3.98 -3.64
N MET A 382 11.64 -3.32 -4.79
CA MET A 382 10.91 -3.63 -6.02
C MET A 382 11.12 -5.07 -6.48
N GLU A 383 12.32 -5.65 -6.31
CA GLU A 383 12.56 -7.07 -6.58
C GLU A 383 11.74 -7.99 -5.66
N HIS A 384 11.61 -7.64 -4.36
CA HIS A 384 10.77 -8.40 -3.44
C HIS A 384 9.28 -8.32 -3.82
N VAL A 385 8.82 -7.16 -4.31
CA VAL A 385 7.47 -6.99 -4.86
C VAL A 385 7.31 -7.82 -6.13
N ASP A 386 8.27 -7.72 -7.06
CA ASP A 386 8.31 -8.46 -8.32
C ASP A 386 8.18 -9.95 -8.06
N LEU A 387 8.84 -10.49 -7.02
CA LEU A 387 8.92 -11.92 -6.65
C LEU A 387 7.82 -12.41 -5.68
N CYS A 388 6.86 -11.56 -5.29
CA CYS A 388 5.83 -11.91 -4.31
C CYS A 388 4.84 -12.98 -4.81
N PRO A 389 4.60 -14.10 -4.07
CA PRO A 389 3.74 -15.19 -4.55
C PRO A 389 2.27 -14.80 -4.75
N PHE A 390 1.81 -13.72 -4.12
CA PHE A 390 0.44 -13.22 -4.21
C PHE A 390 0.18 -12.30 -5.42
N LEU A 391 1.23 -11.92 -6.15
CA LEU A 391 1.16 -11.02 -7.31
C LEU A 391 1.53 -11.79 -8.57
N PHE A 392 0.94 -11.42 -9.72
CA PHE A 392 1.40 -11.94 -11.00
C PHE A 392 2.81 -11.46 -11.34
N ALA A 393 3.59 -12.31 -12.01
CA ALA A 393 4.94 -12.00 -12.47
C ALA A 393 4.96 -11.03 -13.66
N ILE A 394 3.83 -10.84 -14.34
CA ILE A 394 3.65 -9.91 -15.45
C ILE A 394 2.85 -8.70 -14.92
N PRO A 395 3.51 -7.63 -14.43
CA PRO A 395 2.81 -6.43 -13.99
C PRO A 395 2.20 -5.67 -15.19
N HIS A 396 1.28 -4.77 -14.87
CA HIS A 396 0.72 -3.83 -15.84
C HIS A 396 1.77 -2.80 -16.24
N LEU A 397 2.45 -2.21 -15.25
CA LEU A 397 3.47 -1.18 -15.44
C LEU A 397 4.65 -1.46 -14.49
N ARG A 398 5.88 -1.28 -14.97
CA ARG A 398 7.07 -1.35 -14.12
C ARG A 398 8.04 -0.23 -14.47
N THR A 399 8.50 0.54 -13.50
CA THR A 399 9.58 1.52 -13.72
C THR A 399 10.77 1.13 -12.88
N VAL A 400 11.91 0.87 -13.53
CA VAL A 400 13.20 0.60 -12.86
C VAL A 400 13.70 1.89 -12.25
N VAL A 401 13.98 1.88 -10.95
CA VAL A 401 14.46 3.08 -10.25
C VAL A 401 15.98 3.09 -10.25
N ASP A 402 16.56 4.01 -11.00
CA ASP A 402 18.00 4.28 -11.00
C ASP A 402 18.28 5.71 -10.51
N PRO A 403 18.57 5.90 -9.21
CA PRO A 403 18.85 7.23 -8.65
C PRO A 403 20.07 7.93 -9.27
N HIS A 404 20.90 7.23 -10.05
CA HIS A 404 22.07 7.79 -10.72
C HIS A 404 21.77 8.24 -12.16
N ALA A 405 20.62 7.87 -12.72
CA ALA A 405 20.20 8.37 -14.01
C ALA A 405 19.82 9.86 -13.91
N GLU A 406 20.18 10.65 -14.94
CA GLU A 406 19.98 12.10 -14.97
C GLU A 406 18.52 12.51 -14.71
N HIS A 407 17.57 11.73 -15.23
CA HIS A 407 16.13 11.98 -15.11
C HIS A 407 15.49 11.39 -13.84
N MET A 408 16.27 10.73 -12.97
CA MET A 408 15.82 10.09 -11.73
C MET A 408 16.64 10.50 -10.50
N THR A 409 17.58 11.45 -10.63
CA THR A 409 18.39 11.93 -9.51
C THR A 409 17.49 12.62 -8.46
N PRO A 410 17.48 12.18 -7.19
CA PRO A 410 16.69 12.83 -6.16
C PRO A 410 17.19 14.24 -5.86
N THR A 411 16.32 15.24 -5.99
CA THR A 411 16.63 16.64 -5.66
C THR A 411 15.44 17.33 -4.99
N ILE A 412 15.67 18.52 -4.44
CA ILE A 412 14.63 19.33 -3.80
C ILE A 412 13.48 19.70 -4.75
N ASP A 413 13.74 19.84 -6.04
CA ASP A 413 12.77 19.99 -7.12
C ASP A 413 12.78 18.77 -8.05
N GLY A 414 12.95 17.59 -7.44
CA GLY A 414 13.24 16.32 -8.10
C GLY A 414 12.23 15.88 -9.15
N PRO A 415 12.58 14.83 -9.90
CA PRO A 415 11.90 14.45 -11.14
C PRO A 415 10.45 13.97 -10.96
N GLY A 416 10.03 13.68 -9.72
CA GLY A 416 8.68 13.29 -9.38
C GLY A 416 8.65 11.91 -8.74
N VAL A 417 7.94 10.98 -9.38
CA VAL A 417 7.61 9.66 -8.86
C VAL A 417 7.89 8.58 -9.91
N ALA A 418 8.62 7.54 -9.55
CA ALA A 418 8.71 6.32 -10.35
C ALA A 418 7.59 5.35 -9.92
N THR A 419 6.82 4.83 -10.87
CA THR A 419 5.56 4.15 -10.56
C THR A 419 5.51 2.75 -11.16
N SER A 420 5.08 1.77 -10.38
CA SER A 420 4.88 0.40 -10.84
C SER A 420 3.50 -0.11 -10.39
N LEU A 421 2.83 -0.89 -11.23
CA LEU A 421 1.46 -1.35 -11.02
C LEU A 421 1.38 -2.87 -11.13
N TYR A 422 1.13 -3.53 -10.01
CA TYR A 422 1.00 -4.97 -9.89
C TYR A 422 -0.44 -5.39 -9.68
N ARG A 423 -0.76 -6.62 -10.08
CA ARG A 423 -2.07 -7.24 -9.92
C ARG A 423 -1.98 -8.41 -8.96
N CYS A 424 -2.86 -8.47 -7.97
CA CYS A 424 -3.01 -9.63 -7.10
C CYS A 424 -3.62 -10.81 -7.87
N VAL A 425 -3.14 -12.03 -7.59
CA VAL A 425 -3.55 -13.25 -8.30
C VAL A 425 -5.03 -13.58 -8.06
N PHE A 426 -5.51 -13.40 -6.84
CA PHE A 426 -6.82 -13.92 -6.42
C PHE A 426 -7.93 -12.88 -6.58
N SER A 427 -7.85 -11.76 -5.85
CA SER A 427 -8.85 -10.70 -5.80
C SER A 427 -8.85 -9.76 -7.00
N LYS A 428 -7.79 -9.83 -7.84
CA LYS A 428 -7.52 -8.88 -8.92
C LYS A 428 -7.38 -7.42 -8.46
N ALA A 429 -7.18 -7.18 -7.16
CA ALA A 429 -6.78 -5.89 -6.64
C ALA A 429 -5.43 -5.44 -7.22
N LEU A 430 -5.17 -4.15 -7.13
CA LEU A 430 -3.97 -3.51 -7.65
C LEU A 430 -3.09 -3.02 -6.51
N LEU A 431 -1.78 -3.24 -6.66
CA LEU A 431 -0.75 -2.59 -5.84
C LEU A 431 0.01 -1.60 -6.72
N PHE A 432 -0.25 -0.32 -6.51
CA PHE A 432 0.42 0.77 -7.21
C PHE A 432 1.55 1.31 -6.34
N VAL A 433 2.76 0.84 -6.60
CA VAL A 433 3.97 1.20 -5.85
C VAL A 433 4.55 2.50 -6.41
N GLN A 434 4.89 3.42 -5.52
CA GLN A 434 5.31 4.79 -5.82
C GLN A 434 6.62 5.10 -5.11
N VAL A 435 7.70 5.24 -5.86
CA VAL A 435 9.00 5.65 -5.33
C VAL A 435 9.16 7.16 -5.54
N GLN A 436 9.20 7.91 -4.45
CA GLN A 436 9.13 9.37 -4.46
C GLN A 436 10.54 9.98 -4.49
N LEU A 437 11.01 10.33 -5.69
CA LEU A 437 12.34 10.91 -5.93
C LEU A 437 12.37 12.44 -5.72
N SER A 438 11.24 13.03 -5.36
CA SER A 438 11.08 14.48 -5.14
C SER A 438 10.84 14.85 -3.67
N ALA A 439 11.05 13.93 -2.73
CA ALA A 439 10.81 14.15 -1.30
C ALA A 439 11.92 14.96 -0.58
N GLU A 440 13.07 15.15 -1.22
CA GLU A 440 14.25 15.79 -0.63
C GLU A 440 13.98 17.21 -0.12
N VAL A 441 14.54 17.56 1.03
CA VAL A 441 14.47 18.94 1.58
C VAL A 441 15.85 19.61 1.64
N LYS A 442 16.89 18.91 1.20
CA LYS A 442 18.27 19.38 1.20
C LYS A 442 18.52 20.24 -0.03
N LEU A 443 19.13 21.41 0.17
CA LEU A 443 19.53 22.27 -0.94
C LEU A 443 20.78 21.70 -1.61
N PRO A 444 20.90 21.79 -2.95
CA PRO A 444 22.11 21.37 -3.64
C PRO A 444 23.32 22.25 -3.25
N PRO A 445 24.57 21.77 -3.41
CA PRO A 445 25.76 22.57 -3.17
C PRO A 445 25.75 23.84 -4.03
N GLN A 446 26.17 24.96 -3.46
CA GLN A 446 26.37 26.20 -4.22
C GLN A 446 27.68 26.14 -5.03
N ASP A 447 28.67 25.38 -4.55
CA ASP A 447 29.92 25.10 -5.24
C ASP A 447 30.05 23.58 -5.48
N PRO A 448 29.55 23.07 -6.62
CA PRO A 448 29.62 21.65 -6.93
C PRO A 448 31.05 21.12 -7.09
N GLU A 449 32.00 21.97 -7.49
CA GLU A 449 33.41 21.56 -7.68
C GLU A 449 34.07 21.27 -6.34
N ALA A 450 33.87 22.15 -5.35
CA ALA A 450 34.37 21.92 -3.99
C ALA A 450 33.69 20.72 -3.32
N PHE A 451 32.37 20.56 -3.51
CA PHE A 451 31.65 19.40 -3.00
C PHE A 451 32.17 18.09 -3.63
N GLN A 452 32.34 18.08 -4.96
CA GLN A 452 32.89 16.92 -5.66
C GLN A 452 34.32 16.63 -5.19
N PHE A 453 35.18 17.64 -5.06
CA PHE A 453 36.53 17.46 -4.56
C PHE A 453 36.57 16.79 -3.18
N MET A 454 35.68 17.20 -2.27
CA MET A 454 35.63 16.66 -0.91
C MET A 454 35.09 15.22 -0.84
N TRP A 455 34.21 14.82 -1.77
CA TRP A 455 33.58 13.51 -1.76
C TRP A 455 34.13 12.54 -2.83
N LYS A 456 35.09 12.96 -3.66
CA LYS A 456 35.61 12.17 -4.79
C LYS A 456 36.37 10.92 -4.35
N ASP A 457 37.17 11.03 -3.30
CA ASP A 457 38.03 9.96 -2.77
C ASP A 457 37.48 9.30 -1.51
N SER A 458 36.32 9.76 -1.02
CA SER A 458 35.64 9.11 0.10
C SER A 458 35.18 7.71 -0.28
N GLN A 459 35.62 6.72 0.49
CA GLN A 459 35.18 5.32 0.37
C GLN A 459 33.90 5.05 1.17
N VAL A 460 33.44 6.03 1.94
CA VAL A 460 32.28 5.91 2.83
C VAL A 460 31.23 6.91 2.34
N VAL A 461 30.08 6.37 1.93
CA VAL A 461 28.94 7.14 1.42
C VAL A 461 27.77 6.98 2.40
N PRO A 462 27.13 8.07 2.82
CA PRO A 462 25.92 7.99 3.65
C PRO A 462 24.74 7.47 2.84
N LYS A 463 23.81 6.76 3.48
CA LYS A 463 22.58 6.27 2.86
C LYS A 463 21.65 7.40 2.43
N MET A 464 21.00 7.19 1.30
CA MET A 464 19.84 7.97 0.85
C MET A 464 18.57 7.51 1.58
N HIS A 465 17.63 8.44 1.78
CA HIS A 465 16.33 8.15 2.38
C HIS A 465 15.23 8.38 1.34
N ILE A 466 15.11 7.48 0.35
CA ILE A 466 14.08 7.57 -0.70
C ILE A 466 12.81 6.85 -0.21
N PRO A 467 11.68 7.57 -0.03
CA PRO A 467 10.47 6.97 0.51
C PRO A 467 9.69 6.22 -0.56
N VAL A 468 9.20 5.04 -0.19
CA VAL A 468 8.35 4.19 -1.04
C VAL A 468 6.96 4.10 -0.43
N PHE A 469 5.94 4.30 -1.25
CA PHE A 469 4.54 4.14 -0.89
C PHE A 469 3.89 3.08 -1.76
N VAL A 470 2.75 2.56 -1.30
CA VAL A 470 1.88 1.71 -2.11
C VAL A 470 0.44 2.12 -1.92
N ARG A 471 -0.24 2.33 -3.04
CA ARG A 471 -1.70 2.43 -3.08
C ARG A 471 -2.28 1.08 -3.40
N VAL A 472 -3.06 0.55 -2.48
CA VAL A 472 -3.92 -0.60 -2.77
C VAL A 472 -5.20 -0.08 -3.40
N VAL A 473 -5.61 -0.61 -4.54
CA VAL A 473 -6.85 -0.25 -5.24
C VAL A 473 -7.68 -1.53 -5.45
N TRP A 474 -8.92 -1.56 -4.97
CA TRP A 474 -9.72 -2.80 -4.92
C TRP A 474 -11.20 -2.57 -5.25
N PRO A 475 -11.91 -3.57 -5.80
CA PRO A 475 -13.34 -3.47 -6.08
C PRO A 475 -14.19 -3.44 -4.81
N ASP A 476 -15.41 -2.92 -4.91
CA ASP A 476 -16.43 -3.13 -3.88
C ASP A 476 -16.66 -4.63 -3.70
N ASN A 477 -16.48 -5.11 -2.48
CA ASN A 477 -16.56 -6.53 -2.15
C ASN A 477 -17.13 -6.69 -0.74
N GLU A 478 -17.90 -7.75 -0.52
CA GLU A 478 -18.48 -8.06 0.79
C GLU A 478 -17.78 -9.25 1.45
N ARG A 479 -17.21 -10.16 0.65
CA ARG A 479 -16.78 -11.48 1.10
C ARG A 479 -15.33 -11.77 0.78
N MET A 480 -14.74 -11.14 -0.23
CA MET A 480 -13.31 -11.27 -0.53
C MET A 480 -12.40 -10.74 0.60
N CYS A 481 -12.88 -9.78 1.40
CA CYS A 481 -12.22 -9.29 2.62
C CYS A 481 -12.50 -10.14 3.88
N GLY A 482 -13.29 -11.21 3.76
CA GLY A 482 -13.72 -12.04 4.91
C GLY A 482 -14.71 -11.34 5.84
N GLY A 483 -15.62 -10.51 5.29
CA GLY A 483 -16.63 -9.75 6.03
C GLY A 483 -16.06 -8.66 6.95
N GLY A 484 -14.82 -8.24 6.68
CA GLY A 484 -14.04 -7.22 7.38
C GLY A 484 -13.64 -7.47 8.83
N GLN A 485 -14.29 -8.42 9.51
CA GLN A 485 -13.84 -8.86 10.85
C GLN A 485 -12.47 -9.56 10.78
N LEU A 486 -12.19 -10.25 9.67
CA LEU A 486 -10.91 -10.89 9.42
C LEU A 486 -9.76 -9.88 9.38
N VAL A 487 -9.92 -8.83 8.57
CA VAL A 487 -8.93 -7.74 8.47
C VAL A 487 -8.80 -6.97 9.79
N ARG A 488 -9.92 -6.69 10.50
CA ARG A 488 -9.87 -6.07 11.83
C ARG A 488 -9.12 -6.91 12.86
N ARG A 489 -9.22 -8.24 12.79
CA ARG A 489 -8.42 -9.14 13.62
C ARG A 489 -6.95 -9.04 13.23
N PHE A 490 -6.64 -9.06 11.94
CA PHE A 490 -5.27 -8.92 11.44
C PHE A 490 -4.61 -7.61 11.90
N ASN A 491 -5.32 -6.47 11.77
CA ASN A 491 -4.85 -5.17 12.27
C ASN A 491 -4.53 -5.18 13.77
N ARG A 492 -5.32 -5.87 14.58
CA ARG A 492 -5.04 -6.00 16.03
C ARG A 492 -3.83 -6.87 16.32
N LEU A 493 -3.61 -7.92 15.53
CA LEU A 493 -2.47 -8.84 15.71
C LEU A 493 -1.15 -8.21 15.30
N PHE A 494 -1.12 -7.48 14.17
CA PHE A 494 0.10 -6.93 13.59
C PHE A 494 0.27 -5.42 13.79
N GLY A 495 -0.71 -4.75 14.41
CA GLY A 495 -0.69 -3.30 14.59
C GLY A 495 -0.82 -2.51 13.29
N THR A 496 -1.38 -3.11 12.24
CA THR A 496 -1.57 -2.50 10.91
C THR A 496 -2.87 -1.71 10.81
N GLU A 497 -3.04 -0.98 9.70
CA GLU A 497 -4.11 0.01 9.53
C GLU A 497 -4.97 -0.25 8.28
N PHE A 498 -5.12 -1.51 7.87
CA PHE A 498 -5.90 -1.85 6.69
C PHE A 498 -7.39 -1.50 6.83
N ALA A 499 -7.98 -0.98 5.77
CA ALA A 499 -9.43 -0.83 5.67
C ALA A 499 -10.13 -2.20 5.79
N PRO A 500 -11.29 -2.31 6.45
CA PRO A 500 -11.92 -3.61 6.71
C PRO A 500 -12.36 -4.34 5.44
N ASP A 501 -12.60 -3.62 4.36
CA ASP A 501 -13.06 -4.12 3.06
C ASP A 501 -11.91 -4.45 2.09
N ILE A 502 -10.65 -4.27 2.51
CA ILE A 502 -9.51 -4.63 1.66
C ILE A 502 -9.47 -6.16 1.44
N PRO A 503 -9.18 -6.65 0.22
CA PRO A 503 -9.04 -8.08 -0.02
C PRO A 503 -7.90 -8.73 0.77
N VAL A 504 -8.12 -9.97 1.21
CA VAL A 504 -7.18 -10.71 2.07
C VAL A 504 -5.81 -10.98 1.43
N ASP A 505 -5.77 -11.09 0.09
CA ASP A 505 -4.55 -11.35 -0.65
C ASP A 505 -3.65 -10.11 -0.76
N ALA A 506 -4.21 -8.92 -0.93
CA ALA A 506 -3.45 -7.67 -0.88
C ALA A 506 -2.82 -7.43 0.51
N VAL A 507 -3.57 -7.73 1.59
CA VAL A 507 -3.05 -7.68 2.97
C VAL A 507 -1.87 -8.62 3.14
N MET A 508 -2.01 -9.87 2.72
CA MET A 508 -0.94 -10.85 2.84
C MET A 508 0.24 -10.56 1.93
N ALA A 509 0.02 -10.03 0.73
CA ALA A 509 1.08 -9.61 -0.18
C ALA A 509 1.97 -8.56 0.48
N LEU A 510 1.37 -7.50 1.03
CA LEU A 510 2.12 -6.43 1.69
C LEU A 510 2.83 -6.91 2.95
N LEU A 511 2.17 -7.71 3.79
CA LEU A 511 2.82 -8.30 4.96
C LEU A 511 4.03 -9.16 4.56
N TYR A 512 3.87 -10.04 3.56
CA TYR A 512 4.92 -10.93 3.09
C TYR A 512 6.11 -10.17 2.52
N ILE A 513 5.87 -9.19 1.64
CA ILE A 513 6.91 -8.35 1.05
C ILE A 513 7.69 -7.62 2.15
N MET A 514 6.99 -6.97 3.07
CA MET A 514 7.61 -6.17 4.13
C MET A 514 8.35 -7.03 5.16
N GLN A 515 7.87 -8.24 5.44
CA GLN A 515 8.60 -9.20 6.26
C GLN A 515 9.84 -9.71 5.54
N TRP A 516 9.73 -10.09 4.26
CA TRP A 516 10.85 -10.63 3.50
C TRP A 516 11.98 -9.60 3.32
N ALA A 517 11.62 -8.34 3.08
CA ALA A 517 12.58 -7.23 3.01
C ALA A 517 13.15 -6.81 4.39
N ASN A 518 12.72 -7.42 5.51
CA ASN A 518 13.04 -7.01 6.88
C ASN A 518 12.65 -5.54 7.18
N GLN A 519 11.57 -5.05 6.58
CA GLN A 519 11.08 -3.68 6.70
C GLN A 519 9.74 -3.58 7.43
N LEU A 520 9.26 -4.66 8.05
CA LEU A 520 7.96 -4.66 8.74
C LEU A 520 7.78 -3.52 9.77
N PRO A 521 8.79 -3.11 10.58
CA PRO A 521 8.66 -1.95 11.47
C PRO A 521 8.48 -0.59 10.73
N ASN A 522 8.84 -0.55 9.46
CA ASN A 522 8.66 0.60 8.56
C ASN A 522 7.35 0.55 7.77
N PHE A 523 6.60 -0.55 7.82
CA PHE A 523 5.29 -0.67 7.21
C PHE A 523 4.22 0.04 8.06
N LEU A 524 3.80 1.24 7.63
CA LEU A 524 2.94 2.11 8.42
C LEU A 524 1.77 2.68 7.61
N GLY A 525 0.64 2.91 8.30
CA GLY A 525 -0.43 3.77 7.82
C GLY A 525 -0.34 5.18 8.40
N VAL A 526 -1.46 5.89 8.38
CA VAL A 526 -1.58 7.28 8.85
C VAL A 526 -1.24 7.40 10.34
N ARG A 527 -1.76 6.51 11.19
CA ARG A 527 -1.53 6.55 12.65
C ARG A 527 -0.07 6.27 12.99
N GLY A 528 0.54 5.28 12.36
CA GLY A 528 1.96 4.99 12.48
C GLY A 528 2.84 6.18 12.07
N MET A 529 2.47 6.87 10.99
CA MET A 529 3.18 8.06 10.53
C MET A 529 2.99 9.26 11.48
N ARG A 530 1.78 9.50 12.01
CA ARG A 530 1.54 10.51 13.06
C ARG A 530 2.43 10.28 14.28
N ARG A 531 2.57 9.01 14.69
CA ARG A 531 3.46 8.63 15.80
C ARG A 531 4.92 8.93 15.47
N ARG A 532 5.43 8.57 14.29
CA ARG A 532 6.80 8.94 13.87
C ARG A 532 7.04 10.44 13.86
N LEU A 533 6.04 11.20 13.41
CA LEU A 533 6.10 12.65 13.39
C LEU A 533 6.20 13.23 14.81
N SER A 534 5.41 12.72 15.77
CA SER A 534 5.55 13.11 17.18
C SER A 534 6.91 12.74 17.78
N GLU A 535 7.46 11.59 17.40
CA GLU A 535 8.80 11.15 17.84
C GLU A 535 9.91 12.03 17.24
N LEU A 536 9.77 12.47 15.99
CA LEU A 536 10.69 13.44 15.35
C LEU A 536 10.58 14.84 15.97
N GLU A 537 9.37 15.29 16.32
CA GLU A 537 9.18 16.53 17.07
C GLU A 537 9.85 16.46 18.45
N ALA A 538 9.70 15.34 19.16
CA ALA A 538 10.39 15.12 20.43
C ALA A 538 11.92 15.10 20.27
N ALA A 539 12.43 14.44 19.23
CA ALA A 539 13.86 14.43 18.91
C ALA A 539 14.39 15.84 18.58
N ALA A 540 13.59 16.68 17.90
CA ALA A 540 13.98 18.05 17.55
C ALA A 540 14.10 18.98 18.77
N GLN A 541 13.48 18.64 19.90
CA GLN A 541 13.64 19.39 21.17
C GLN A 541 14.94 19.05 21.91
N VAL A 542 15.61 17.96 21.52
CA VAL A 542 16.88 17.51 22.12
C VAL A 542 18.04 18.01 21.25
N PRO A 543 19.18 18.43 21.84
CA PRO A 543 20.36 18.80 21.06
C PRO A 543 20.82 17.66 20.15
N GLU A 544 20.91 17.93 18.85
CA GLU A 544 21.30 16.94 17.84
C GLU A 544 22.77 16.54 17.99
N PRO A 545 23.11 15.24 17.85
CA PRO A 545 24.50 14.80 17.82
C PRO A 545 25.24 15.38 16.61
N ALA A 546 26.51 15.75 16.82
CA ALA A 546 27.34 16.28 15.74
C ALA A 546 27.64 15.20 14.68
N LYS A 547 27.16 15.43 13.45
CA LYS A 547 27.42 14.65 12.21
C LYS A 547 28.89 14.75 11.78
N LEU A 548 29.31 14.08 10.69
CA LEU A 548 30.72 14.08 10.23
C LEU A 548 31.34 15.49 10.17
N TYR A 549 30.66 16.43 9.52
CA TYR A 549 30.98 17.85 9.52
C TYR A 549 29.70 18.71 9.51
N PRO A 550 29.75 19.98 9.97
CA PRO A 550 28.61 20.89 9.88
C PRO A 550 28.34 21.29 8.43
N ALA A 551 27.07 21.22 8.02
CA ALA A 551 26.67 21.61 6.66
C ALA A 551 26.81 23.12 6.43
N THR A 552 27.36 23.49 5.27
CA THR A 552 27.35 24.87 4.75
C THR A 552 26.56 24.94 3.45
N ARG A 553 26.28 26.15 2.96
CA ARG A 553 25.56 26.33 1.68
C ARG A 553 26.43 25.96 0.47
N GLU A 554 27.75 26.14 0.61
CA GLU A 554 28.75 25.77 -0.39
C GLU A 554 28.90 24.25 -0.43
N ILE A 555 29.08 23.64 0.74
CA ILE A 555 29.34 22.21 0.91
C ILE A 555 28.35 21.64 1.96
N PRO A 556 27.15 21.21 1.53
CA PRO A 556 26.17 20.62 2.43
C PRO A 556 26.64 19.25 2.90
N ASN A 557 26.24 18.83 4.11
CA ASN A 557 26.46 17.47 4.57
C ASN A 557 25.34 16.55 3.99
N PRO A 558 25.67 15.47 3.25
CA PRO A 558 24.68 14.54 2.72
C PRO A 558 23.94 13.76 3.81
N GLU A 559 24.49 13.59 5.02
CA GLU A 559 23.81 12.94 6.14
C GLU A 559 22.54 13.69 6.58
N TYR A 560 21.44 12.97 6.77
CA TYR A 560 20.16 13.56 7.15
C TYR A 560 20.14 14.03 8.61
N THR A 561 19.67 15.25 8.81
CA THR A 561 19.43 15.83 10.15
C THR A 561 18.01 15.55 10.64
N VAL A 562 17.77 15.75 11.94
CA VAL A 562 16.42 15.60 12.52
C VAL A 562 15.41 16.54 11.86
N ALA A 563 15.82 17.78 11.55
CA ALA A 563 14.97 18.76 10.87
C ALA A 563 14.61 18.33 9.43
N GLU A 564 15.57 17.76 8.71
CA GLU A 564 15.33 17.24 7.35
C GLU A 564 14.38 16.04 7.39
N ARG A 565 14.62 15.07 8.29
CA ARG A 565 13.74 13.91 8.50
C ARG A 565 12.33 14.34 8.91
N LEU A 566 12.18 15.33 9.79
CA LEU A 566 10.87 15.89 10.16
C LEU A 566 10.16 16.51 8.96
N GLY A 567 10.85 17.32 8.15
CA GLY A 567 10.29 17.89 6.92
C GLY A 567 9.87 16.84 5.90
N MET A 568 10.63 15.75 5.76
CA MET A 568 10.27 14.60 4.92
C MET A 568 9.05 13.86 5.46
N HIS A 569 8.99 13.57 6.77
CA HIS A 569 7.86 12.84 7.35
C HIS A 569 6.54 13.64 7.36
N VAL A 570 6.59 14.98 7.36
CA VAL A 570 5.40 15.82 7.10
C VAL A 570 4.88 15.60 5.67
N GLN A 571 5.77 15.46 4.68
CA GLN A 571 5.39 15.12 3.31
C GLN A 571 4.80 13.71 3.24
N TYR A 572 5.36 12.75 3.97
CA TYR A 572 4.87 11.38 3.98
C TYR A 572 3.47 11.28 4.56
N LEU A 573 3.20 12.01 5.65
CA LEU A 573 1.88 12.07 6.24
C LEU A 573 0.85 12.68 5.28
N ALA A 574 1.23 13.73 4.53
CA ALA A 574 0.38 14.30 3.49
C ALA A 574 0.08 13.30 2.37
N HIS A 575 1.11 12.55 1.93
CA HIS A 575 0.98 11.53 0.88
C HIS A 575 0.03 10.39 1.27
N LEU A 576 0.03 10.00 2.55
CA LEU A 576 -0.89 8.99 3.10
C LEU A 576 -2.35 9.44 3.16
N GLY A 577 -2.67 10.69 2.78
CA GLY A 577 -4.04 11.20 2.74
C GLY A 577 -4.60 11.54 4.12
N ASP A 578 -3.75 12.01 5.04
CA ASP A 578 -4.17 12.41 6.38
C ASP A 578 -5.21 13.55 6.33
N PRO A 579 -6.40 13.40 6.96
CA PRO A 579 -7.45 14.42 6.91
C PRO A 579 -7.11 15.70 7.68
N ASP A 580 -6.21 15.62 8.67
CA ASP A 580 -5.81 16.72 9.56
C ASP A 580 -4.46 17.33 9.14
N ILE A 581 -3.96 17.01 7.94
CA ILE A 581 -2.63 17.46 7.49
C ILE A 581 -2.50 18.99 7.47
N ALA A 582 -3.54 19.71 7.03
CA ALA A 582 -3.51 21.17 6.97
C ALA A 582 -3.36 21.79 8.37
N ALA A 583 -4.10 21.25 9.35
CA ALA A 583 -3.99 21.68 10.75
C ALA A 583 -2.62 21.34 11.36
N THR A 584 -2.08 20.17 11.00
CA THR A 584 -0.74 19.74 11.41
C THR A 584 0.35 20.69 10.89
N ILE A 585 0.27 21.07 9.62
CA ILE A 585 1.19 22.04 9.00
C ILE A 585 1.08 23.41 9.68
N GLN A 586 -0.14 23.92 9.88
CA GLN A 586 -0.36 25.23 10.52
C GLN A 586 0.18 25.27 11.96
N ARG A 587 0.10 24.17 12.70
CA ARG A 587 0.68 24.04 14.05
C ARG A 587 2.21 24.06 14.02
N LEU A 588 2.83 23.40 13.05
CA LEU A 588 4.28 23.26 12.97
C LEU A 588 4.99 24.51 12.43
N LEU A 589 4.35 25.25 11.52
CA LEU A 589 4.97 26.34 10.77
C LEU A 589 5.64 27.44 11.62
N PRO A 590 5.06 27.93 12.73
CA PRO A 590 5.60 29.08 13.47
C PRO A 590 6.99 28.87 14.08
N GLU A 591 7.29 27.64 14.52
CA GLU A 591 8.56 27.30 15.18
C GLU A 591 9.48 26.45 14.28
N ALA A 592 9.05 26.15 13.05
CA ALA A 592 9.75 25.27 12.12
C ALA A 592 11.04 25.90 11.57
N SER A 593 12.07 25.07 11.39
CA SER A 593 13.30 25.40 10.64
C SER A 593 13.05 25.43 9.13
N ALA A 594 13.98 25.98 8.34
CA ALA A 594 13.81 26.11 6.89
C ALA A 594 13.54 24.77 6.16
N ALA A 595 14.21 23.68 6.55
CA ALA A 595 13.98 22.36 5.98
C ALA A 595 12.57 21.83 6.30
N VAL A 596 12.09 22.07 7.53
CA VAL A 596 10.72 21.70 7.94
C VAL A 596 9.69 22.53 7.20
N ARG A 597 9.92 23.84 7.00
CA ARG A 597 9.02 24.70 6.21
C ARG A 597 8.98 24.30 4.73
N MET A 598 10.10 23.88 4.14
CA MET A 598 10.12 23.26 2.80
C MET A 598 9.30 21.98 2.75
N GLY A 599 9.46 21.09 3.73
CA GLY A 599 8.64 19.90 3.88
C GLY A 599 7.15 20.23 3.99
N CYS A 600 6.78 21.23 4.79
CA CYS A 600 5.42 21.73 4.92
C CYS A 600 4.86 22.29 3.60
N ALA A 601 5.67 23.04 2.83
CA ALA A 601 5.28 23.57 1.54
C ALA A 601 4.99 22.43 0.54
N LYS A 602 5.87 21.42 0.48
CA LYS A 602 5.65 20.22 -0.35
C LYS A 602 4.43 19.43 0.09
N ALA A 603 4.25 19.23 1.39
CA ALA A 603 3.08 18.57 1.96
C ALA A 603 1.77 19.29 1.60
N ALA A 604 1.74 20.63 1.66
CA ALA A 604 0.59 21.42 1.23
C ALA A 604 0.28 21.25 -0.27
N LEU A 605 1.31 21.14 -1.13
CA LEU A 605 1.14 20.84 -2.55
C LEU A 605 0.58 19.43 -2.77
N ILE A 606 1.12 18.41 -2.07
CA ILE A 606 0.66 17.02 -2.14
C ILE A 606 -0.82 16.92 -1.73
N ALA A 607 -1.21 17.60 -0.64
CA ALA A 607 -2.59 17.64 -0.15
C ALA A 607 -3.55 18.50 -1.01
N GLY A 608 -3.03 19.26 -1.99
CA GLY A 608 -3.84 20.16 -2.82
C GLY A 608 -4.28 21.46 -2.13
N GLU A 609 -3.66 21.82 -1.00
CA GLU A 609 -3.95 23.03 -0.23
C GLU A 609 -3.14 24.23 -0.77
N ARG A 610 -3.56 24.72 -1.94
CA ARG A 610 -2.89 25.79 -2.70
C ARG A 610 -2.78 27.11 -1.93
N GLU A 611 -3.78 27.45 -1.13
CA GLU A 611 -3.80 28.67 -0.33
C GLU A 611 -2.79 28.60 0.81
N LEU A 612 -2.74 27.46 1.51
CA LEU A 612 -1.75 27.18 2.54
C LEU A 612 -0.34 27.20 1.96
N PHE A 613 -0.12 26.61 0.79
CA PHE A 613 1.16 26.69 0.09
C PHE A 613 1.57 28.14 -0.19
N ARG A 614 0.67 28.97 -0.73
CA ARG A 614 0.96 30.40 -0.95
C ARG A 614 1.31 31.11 0.35
N HIS A 615 0.57 30.85 1.43
CA HIS A 615 0.86 31.42 2.74
C HIS A 615 2.27 31.07 3.21
N ILE A 616 2.66 29.78 3.14
CA ILE A 616 4.00 29.31 3.52
C ILE A 616 5.08 30.04 2.70
N VAL A 617 4.94 30.08 1.38
CA VAL A 617 5.95 30.72 0.49
C VAL A 617 6.06 32.22 0.75
N SER A 618 4.95 32.91 0.97
CA SER A 618 4.94 34.36 1.26
C SER A 618 5.49 34.69 2.64
N SER A 619 5.39 33.77 3.60
CA SER A 619 5.96 33.90 4.95
C SER A 619 7.44 33.51 5.02
N GLU A 620 7.94 32.77 4.02
CA GLU A 620 9.33 32.33 3.99
C GLU A 620 10.27 33.54 3.77
N PRO A 621 11.33 33.70 4.57
CA PRO A 621 12.32 34.74 4.34
C PRO A 621 12.99 34.63 2.95
N PRO A 622 13.37 35.76 2.33
CA PRO A 622 14.09 35.76 1.06
C PRO A 622 15.37 34.94 1.10
N GLY A 623 15.50 33.96 0.19
CA GLY A 623 16.67 33.11 0.11
C GLY A 623 16.52 31.95 -0.87
N ARG A 624 17.53 31.06 -0.90
CA ARG A 624 17.52 29.87 -1.76
C ARG A 624 16.32 28.97 -1.48
N MET A 625 15.93 28.83 -0.21
CA MET A 625 14.78 27.99 0.15
C MET A 625 13.48 28.49 -0.49
N GLN A 626 13.16 29.77 -0.33
CA GLN A 626 12.00 30.39 -0.98
C GLN A 626 12.08 30.30 -2.52
N LEU A 627 13.27 30.49 -3.10
CA LEU A 627 13.48 30.32 -4.54
C LEU A 627 13.09 28.92 -5.00
N TYR A 628 13.57 27.87 -4.32
CA TYR A 628 13.22 26.49 -4.66
C TYR A 628 11.74 26.20 -4.41
N MET A 629 11.14 26.70 -3.32
CA MET A 629 9.69 26.55 -3.08
C MET A 629 8.88 27.10 -4.25
N THR A 630 9.25 28.29 -4.77
CA THR A 630 8.55 28.82 -5.94
C THR A 630 8.75 27.99 -7.20
N LYS A 631 9.89 27.28 -7.36
CA LYS A 631 10.17 26.40 -8.51
C LYS A 631 9.34 25.11 -8.50
N LEU A 632 8.92 24.63 -7.33
CA LEU A 632 8.14 23.38 -7.19
C LEU A 632 6.84 23.35 -7.99
N VAL A 633 6.24 24.52 -8.24
CA VAL A 633 4.92 24.62 -8.87
C VAL A 633 4.97 25.40 -10.18
N ARG A 634 4.18 24.93 -11.15
CA ARG A 634 3.87 25.71 -12.34
C ARG A 634 3.07 26.95 -11.93
N LYS A 635 3.63 28.12 -12.18
CA LYS A 635 3.08 29.43 -11.79
C LYS A 635 3.12 30.41 -12.95
N ARG A 636 2.25 31.43 -12.89
CA ARG A 636 2.21 32.52 -13.88
C ARG A 636 3.41 33.45 -13.71
N LYS A 637 3.61 34.01 -12.51
CA LYS A 637 4.79 34.79 -12.12
C LYS A 637 5.25 34.41 -10.71
N SER A 638 6.53 34.64 -10.39
CA SER A 638 7.04 34.40 -9.03
C SER A 638 6.43 35.38 -8.01
N ARG A 639 6.17 36.64 -8.41
CA ARG A 639 5.55 37.66 -7.55
C ARG A 639 4.19 37.22 -6.98
N ASP A 640 3.45 36.39 -7.72
CA ASP A 640 2.14 35.87 -7.31
C ASP A 640 2.20 35.03 -6.02
N LEU A 641 3.39 34.48 -5.72
CA LEU A 641 3.67 33.67 -4.54
C LEU A 641 4.53 34.42 -3.50
N LEU A 642 5.51 35.21 -3.96
CA LEU A 642 6.46 35.91 -3.10
C LEU A 642 5.83 37.12 -2.38
N ASP A 643 5.04 37.90 -3.11
CA ASP A 643 4.50 39.15 -2.60
C ASP A 643 3.27 38.82 -1.73
N ALA A 644 3.46 38.83 -0.40
CA ALA A 644 2.38 38.62 0.57
C ALA A 644 1.30 39.70 0.41
N GLU A 645 1.75 40.95 0.35
CA GLU A 645 0.95 42.13 0.03
C GLU A 645 1.15 42.52 -1.44
N PRO A 646 0.08 42.93 -2.17
CA PRO A 646 0.19 43.36 -3.55
C PRO A 646 1.22 44.49 -3.71
N ARG A 647 2.22 44.26 -4.55
CA ARG A 647 3.23 45.27 -4.87
C ARG A 647 2.73 46.18 -5.99
N LEU A 648 2.89 47.48 -5.82
CA LEU A 648 2.55 48.47 -6.84
C LEU A 648 3.50 48.34 -8.04
N LEU A 649 2.94 48.08 -9.21
CA LEU A 649 3.65 47.84 -10.46
C LEU A 649 2.92 48.59 -11.58
N GLU A 650 3.60 49.53 -12.23
CA GLU A 650 3.00 50.34 -13.31
C GLU A 650 1.66 50.98 -12.89
N GLU A 651 1.63 51.55 -11.68
CA GLU A 651 0.44 52.17 -11.06
C GLU A 651 -0.73 51.21 -10.78
N GLN A 652 -0.52 49.90 -10.89
CA GLN A 652 -1.53 48.87 -10.63
C GLN A 652 -1.09 47.92 -9.51
N TYR A 653 -2.07 47.43 -8.75
CA TYR A 653 -1.88 46.34 -7.80
C TYR A 653 -2.35 45.02 -8.42
N GLU A 654 -1.47 44.02 -8.45
CA GLU A 654 -1.82 42.67 -8.89
C GLU A 654 -2.29 41.82 -7.70
N PHE A 655 -3.52 41.31 -7.74
CA PHE A 655 -4.06 40.40 -6.74
C PHE A 655 -3.98 38.95 -7.23
N ALA A 656 -3.05 38.18 -6.67
CA ALA A 656 -2.85 36.79 -7.05
C ALA A 656 -3.58 35.78 -6.15
N ALA A 657 -4.14 36.21 -5.01
CA ALA A 657 -4.83 35.31 -4.08
C ALA A 657 -5.91 34.43 -4.76
N PRO A 658 -6.76 34.95 -5.67
CA PRO A 658 -7.77 34.14 -6.36
C PRO A 658 -7.19 33.00 -7.23
N LEU A 659 -5.94 33.13 -7.69
CA LEU A 659 -5.26 32.08 -8.48
C LEU A 659 -4.83 30.88 -7.62
N TRP A 660 -4.75 31.07 -6.31
CA TRP A 660 -4.26 30.10 -5.34
C TRP A 660 -5.33 29.64 -4.34
N THR A 661 -6.55 30.16 -4.42
CA THR A 661 -7.74 29.62 -3.73
C THR A 661 -8.43 28.54 -4.57
N LYS A 662 -9.06 27.54 -3.93
CA LYS A 662 -9.80 26.46 -4.62
C LYS A 662 -10.86 27.07 -5.57
N ARG A 663 -10.92 26.61 -6.83
CA ARG A 663 -12.02 26.98 -7.75
C ARG A 663 -13.34 26.47 -7.17
N GLY A 664 -14.22 27.38 -6.74
CA GLY A 664 -15.55 27.05 -6.21
C GLY A 664 -16.01 27.88 -5.01
N THR A 665 -15.10 28.59 -4.32
CA THR A 665 -15.51 29.63 -3.37
C THR A 665 -15.95 30.85 -4.17
N ARG A 666 -17.27 31.01 -4.27
CA ARG A 666 -17.96 32.14 -4.88
C ARG A 666 -17.34 33.45 -4.35
N ILE A 667 -16.71 34.21 -5.23
CA ILE A 667 -16.24 35.57 -4.93
C ILE A 667 -17.45 36.33 -4.40
N ASP A 668 -17.34 36.82 -3.16
CA ASP A 668 -18.42 37.52 -2.49
C ASP A 668 -18.78 38.78 -3.30
N LYS A 669 -20.07 39.05 -3.51
CA LYS A 669 -20.53 40.16 -4.37
C LYS A 669 -20.11 41.55 -3.86
N ASN A 670 -19.57 41.59 -2.65
CA ASN A 670 -19.14 42.80 -1.95
C ASN A 670 -17.62 43.04 -2.04
N THR A 671 -16.84 42.16 -2.69
CA THR A 671 -15.45 42.45 -3.00
C THR A 671 -15.35 43.21 -4.32
N LEU A 672 -14.30 44.03 -4.48
CA LEU A 672 -14.00 44.77 -5.71
C LEU A 672 -14.00 43.85 -6.96
N GLU A 673 -13.62 42.59 -6.79
CA GLU A 673 -13.64 41.56 -7.84
C GLU A 673 -15.07 41.17 -8.28
N GLY A 674 -16.04 41.12 -7.36
CA GLY A 674 -17.45 40.90 -7.68
C GLY A 674 -18.10 42.08 -8.44
N ALA A 675 -17.54 43.28 -8.30
CA ALA A 675 -18.01 44.47 -9.02
C ALA A 675 -17.49 44.52 -10.48
N VAL A 676 -16.28 44.02 -10.74
CA VAL A 676 -15.67 43.99 -12.08
C VAL A 676 -16.35 42.95 -12.99
N ASP A 677 -16.75 41.79 -12.44
CA ASP A 677 -17.46 40.74 -13.19
C ASP A 677 -18.88 41.16 -13.62
N MET A 678 -19.50 42.12 -12.90
CA MET A 678 -20.79 42.72 -13.28
C MET A 678 -20.66 43.77 -14.39
N GLN A 679 -19.51 44.47 -14.47
CA GLN A 679 -19.26 45.43 -15.56
C GLN A 679 -18.99 44.72 -16.89
N GLY A 680 -18.40 43.51 -16.86
CA GLY A 680 -18.19 42.68 -18.07
C GLY A 680 -19.46 42.10 -18.69
N ARG A 681 -20.61 42.11 -17.99
CA ARG A 681 -21.90 41.56 -18.48
C ARG A 681 -22.87 42.60 -19.05
N ILE A 682 -22.51 43.89 -19.07
CA ILE A 682 -23.36 44.96 -19.63
C ILE A 682 -22.83 45.45 -21.00
N GLY A 683 -21.72 44.90 -21.50
CA GLY A 683 -21.19 45.20 -22.83
C GLY A 683 -20.59 43.98 -23.50
N GLY A 684 -21.44 43.19 -24.14
CA GLY A 684 -21.08 42.01 -24.94
C GLY A 684 -22.30 41.40 -25.60
#